data_AF-A0AA41N123-F1
#
_entry.id   AF-A0AA41N123-F1
#
_cell.length_a   1.000
_cell.length_b   1.000
_cell.length_c   1.000
_cell.angle_alpha   90.00
_cell.angle_beta   90.00
_cell.angle_gamma   90.00
#
_symmetry.space_group_name_H-M   'P 1'
#
loop_
_entity.id
_entity.type
_entity.pdbx_description
1 polymer ?
#
loop_
_entity_poly.entity_id
_entity_poly.type
_entity_poly.pdbx_seq_one_letter_code
_entity_poly.pdbx_strand_id
1 'polypeptide(L)'
;MRSLEVSVGSQLPPNVKTGVQNKAPRSYAHPLPTLPPHSCFTSGAHFQRTFPPMWKEKTYKRKIKRTRAAPAAPTHLGVLCVFLHSFNSAEVQFPLGTRVPGSGRGGRAERTEPRHRNPAGSRGRRPAGQTSRTAEPCASRRADWPWPPMCLCLCGSRCRCQHAPKVSARQRASAARYPIAEPPHSPDSWPALALVYFRPDVTSRADFKRCDLSTQLCEALNAATHHLPPSLRDLAASRTLTHGEGTTKAWVEENAGVEQVNLAYVEAAEYFTEPVNREPPSREAQLLTLKNTSEFDILVIGGGATGSGCALDAVTRGLKTALVERDDFSSGTSSRSTKLIHGGVRYLQKAIMKLDIEQYRMVKEALHERANLLEIAPHLSAPLPIMLPIYKWWQLPYYWVGIKLYDLVAGSNCLKSSYVLSKSRALEHFPMLQKDKLVGAIVYYDGQHNDARMNLAIALTAARYGAATANYMEVVSLLKKTDPQTGKECVSGARCKDVLTGQEFDVRAKCVINATGPFTDSVRKMDDKNAAAICQPSAGVHIVMPGYYSPESMGLLDPATSDGRVIFFLPWQKMTIAGTTDTPTDITQHPIPSEEDINFILNEVRNYLSCDVEVRRGDVLAAWSGIRPLVIDPKSADTQSISRNHVVDVSESGLITIAGGKWTTYRSMAEDTVNAAIKVHNLKAGPSRTVGLFLQGGKDWSPTLYIRLVQDYGLESEVAQHLAATYGDKAFEVAKMASVTGKRWPIVGVRLVSEFPYIEAEVKYGIKEYACTAVDMISRRTRLAFLNVQAAEEALPRIVELMGRELNWDDHRKEKELETAKKFLYYEMGYKSRSEQLTDRSEISLLPSDIDRYKKRFHKFDADQKGFITIVDVQRVLESINVQMDENTLHEILNEVDLNKNGQVELNEFLQLMSAIQKGRVSGSRLAILMKTAEENLDRRVPIPVDRSCGGF
;
A
#
# COMPACT_ATOMS: atom_id res chain seq x y z
N MET A 1 -3.22 47.48 39.35
CA MET A 1 -3.03 48.92 39.66
C MET A 1 -2.46 49.59 38.41
N ARG A 2 -2.92 50.80 38.06
CA ARG A 2 -2.41 51.68 36.97
C ARG A 2 -2.45 51.01 35.57
N SER A 3 -3.39 51.26 34.66
CA SER A 3 -4.02 52.52 34.19
C SER A 3 -3.09 53.39 33.33
N LEU A 4 -3.44 53.51 32.04
CA LEU A 4 -3.24 54.67 31.16
C LEU A 4 -4.22 54.54 29.97
N GLU A 5 -4.72 55.66 29.44
CA GLU A 5 -5.87 55.76 28.51
C GLU A 5 -5.55 56.71 27.32
N VAL A 6 -6.58 57.09 26.52
CA VAL A 6 -6.61 58.23 25.55
C VAL A 6 -5.91 57.97 24.20
N SER A 7 -6.43 58.30 23.00
CA SER A 7 -7.76 58.68 22.47
C SER A 7 -7.81 58.37 20.95
N VAL A 8 -8.91 57.93 20.33
CA VAL A 8 -10.06 58.68 19.73
C VAL A 8 -9.73 59.63 18.56
N GLY A 9 -10.41 59.42 17.40
CA GLY A 9 -10.47 60.31 16.22
C GLY A 9 -10.09 59.59 14.90
N SER A 10 -10.95 59.09 13.99
CA SER A 10 -12.22 59.53 13.37
C SER A 10 -12.07 60.50 12.16
N GLN A 11 -12.39 60.02 10.94
CA GLN A 11 -13.12 60.75 9.87
C GLN A 11 -13.38 59.92 8.59
N LEU A 12 -14.44 60.29 7.86
CA LEU A 12 -14.97 59.82 6.56
C LEU A 12 -15.67 61.05 5.90
N PRO A 13 -16.25 60.95 4.69
CA PRO A 13 -15.71 60.68 3.34
C PRO A 13 -15.76 61.99 2.49
N PRO A 14 -15.85 62.00 1.13
CA PRO A 14 -17.16 61.80 0.45
C PRO A 14 -17.11 61.21 -1.00
N ASN A 15 -18.29 61.07 -1.63
CA ASN A 15 -18.49 60.62 -3.02
C ASN A 15 -18.50 61.77 -4.05
N VAL A 16 -18.19 61.46 -5.32
CA VAL A 16 -18.66 62.20 -6.52
C VAL A 16 -19.09 61.18 -7.61
N LYS A 17 -20.02 61.56 -8.51
CA LYS A 17 -20.68 60.69 -9.52
C LYS A 17 -20.43 61.16 -10.98
N THR A 18 -20.94 60.37 -11.93
CA THR A 18 -21.20 60.64 -13.37
C THR A 18 -20.02 60.39 -14.33
N GLY A 19 -20.22 60.00 -15.60
CA GLY A 19 -21.48 59.94 -16.39
C GLY A 19 -21.55 58.82 -17.44
N VAL A 20 -22.56 58.90 -18.33
CA VAL A 20 -23.07 57.81 -19.19
C VAL A 20 -22.76 58.02 -20.68
N GLN A 21 -22.52 56.94 -21.45
CA GLN A 21 -22.99 56.84 -22.84
C GLN A 21 -23.17 55.40 -23.35
N ASN A 22 -24.11 55.22 -24.29
CA ASN A 22 -24.56 53.93 -24.86
C ASN A 22 -24.01 53.70 -26.28
N LYS A 23 -23.87 52.42 -26.70
CA LYS A 23 -24.36 51.91 -28.00
C LYS A 23 -24.20 50.39 -28.19
N ALA A 24 -25.24 49.75 -28.73
CA ALA A 24 -25.21 48.51 -29.52
C ALA A 24 -25.76 48.86 -30.94
N PRO A 25 -25.69 48.01 -32.01
CA PRO A 25 -26.53 46.78 -32.09
C PRO A 25 -26.09 45.63 -33.06
N ARG A 26 -26.79 44.47 -32.99
CA ARG A 26 -27.15 43.52 -34.12
C ARG A 26 -26.01 42.76 -34.89
N SER A 27 -26.26 41.68 -35.66
CA SER A 27 -27.18 40.50 -35.57
C SER A 27 -27.06 39.54 -36.80
N TYR A 28 -27.37 38.23 -36.61
CA TYR A 28 -27.88 37.20 -37.58
C TYR A 28 -26.98 36.31 -38.50
N ALA A 29 -27.43 35.03 -38.58
CA ALA A 29 -27.54 34.09 -39.73
C ALA A 29 -26.48 32.99 -40.03
N HIS A 30 -27.00 31.80 -40.38
CA HIS A 30 -26.31 30.62 -40.99
C HIS A 30 -26.50 30.61 -42.53
N PRO A 31 -25.87 29.68 -43.29
CA PRO A 31 -26.56 28.41 -43.62
C PRO A 31 -25.65 27.14 -43.77
N LEU A 32 -26.29 25.97 -43.94
CA LEU A 32 -25.72 24.68 -44.42
C LEU A 32 -25.91 24.52 -45.95
N PRO A 33 -25.21 23.59 -46.64
CA PRO A 33 -25.96 22.49 -47.30
C PRO A 33 -25.24 21.10 -47.44
N THR A 34 -25.99 20.17 -48.02
CA THR A 34 -26.02 18.69 -48.08
C THR A 34 -25.00 17.89 -48.96
N LEU A 35 -25.08 16.53 -48.82
CA LEU A 35 -24.50 15.38 -49.58
C LEU A 35 -25.03 15.23 -51.05
N PRO A 36 -24.78 14.17 -51.91
CA PRO A 36 -24.10 12.84 -51.76
C PRO A 36 -23.09 12.42 -52.93
N PRO A 37 -23.11 11.23 -53.62
CA PRO A 37 -22.35 9.97 -53.33
C PRO A 37 -21.49 9.28 -54.47
N HIS A 38 -20.84 8.13 -54.12
CA HIS A 38 -20.17 7.09 -54.98
C HIS A 38 -18.79 7.43 -55.61
N SER A 39 -17.89 6.52 -56.06
CA SER A 39 -17.86 5.02 -56.23
C SER A 39 -16.44 4.38 -56.01
N CYS A 40 -16.25 3.08 -56.29
CA CYS A 40 -15.08 2.22 -55.95
C CYS A 40 -13.84 2.30 -56.88
N PHE A 41 -12.64 1.85 -56.42
CA PHE A 41 -11.90 0.66 -56.93
C PHE A 41 -10.58 0.36 -56.16
N THR A 42 -9.90 -0.78 -56.44
CA THR A 42 -8.84 -1.39 -55.58
C THR A 42 -7.66 -2.07 -56.33
N SER A 43 -6.41 -1.82 -55.89
CA SER A 43 -5.19 -2.68 -55.99
C SER A 43 -4.01 -2.00 -55.22
N GLY A 44 -2.88 -2.60 -54.82
CA GLY A 44 -2.33 -3.97 -54.97
C GLY A 44 -1.17 -4.04 -55.99
N ALA A 45 0.07 -4.48 -55.71
CA ALA A 45 0.75 -4.88 -54.45
C ALA A 45 2.31 -4.88 -54.61
N HIS A 46 3.05 -5.32 -53.56
CA HIS A 46 4.34 -6.05 -53.45
C HIS A 46 5.23 -6.42 -54.71
N PHE A 47 6.53 -6.83 -54.66
CA PHE A 47 7.40 -7.42 -53.59
C PHE A 47 8.92 -7.53 -53.98
N GLN A 48 9.81 -7.77 -52.99
CA GLN A 48 11.08 -8.56 -53.05
C GLN A 48 12.25 -8.03 -53.92
N ARG A 49 13.52 -8.52 -53.86
CA ARG A 49 14.25 -9.65 -53.18
C ARG A 49 15.71 -9.17 -52.88
N THR A 50 16.67 -9.83 -52.18
CA THR A 50 17.25 -11.20 -52.24
C THR A 50 17.96 -11.66 -50.93
N PHE A 51 18.36 -12.94 -50.88
CA PHE A 51 19.12 -13.67 -49.83
C PHE A 51 20.65 -13.80 -50.16
N PRO A 52 21.56 -14.27 -49.26
CA PRO A 52 21.89 -15.71 -49.08
C PRO A 52 22.20 -16.20 -47.61
N PRO A 53 22.43 -17.51 -47.34
CA PRO A 53 22.30 -18.12 -46.00
C PRO A 53 23.47 -19.00 -45.50
N MET A 54 23.35 -19.61 -44.31
CA MET A 54 23.99 -20.90 -43.96
C MET A 54 23.18 -21.75 -42.95
N TRP A 55 23.53 -23.02 -42.79
CA TRP A 55 22.82 -24.07 -42.01
C TRP A 55 23.81 -24.94 -41.20
N LYS A 56 23.37 -25.53 -40.07
CA LYS A 56 23.07 -26.99 -39.94
C LYS A 56 22.80 -27.44 -38.50
N GLU A 57 21.86 -28.36 -38.35
CA GLU A 57 21.55 -29.11 -37.13
C GLU A 57 21.79 -30.62 -37.38
N LYS A 58 21.95 -31.44 -36.33
CA LYS A 58 22.13 -32.91 -36.44
C LYS A 58 21.35 -33.69 -35.38
N THR A 59 20.53 -34.63 -35.83
CA THR A 59 19.89 -35.68 -35.01
C THR A 59 20.58 -37.03 -35.20
N TYR A 60 20.39 -37.98 -34.27
CA TYR A 60 20.83 -39.37 -34.42
C TYR A 60 19.82 -40.37 -33.81
N LYS A 61 19.80 -41.61 -34.34
CA LYS A 61 18.88 -42.70 -33.94
C LYS A 61 19.64 -44.02 -33.80
N ARG A 62 19.18 -44.91 -32.90
CA ARG A 62 19.37 -46.40 -32.78
C ARG A 62 19.54 -46.80 -31.30
N LYS A 63 19.19 -48.00 -30.82
CA LYS A 63 18.36 -49.12 -31.35
C LYS A 63 17.81 -49.94 -30.14
N ILE A 64 16.73 -50.70 -30.34
CA ILE A 64 16.16 -51.59 -29.30
C ILE A 64 16.83 -52.99 -29.32
N LYS A 65 16.97 -53.61 -28.14
CA LYS A 65 16.91 -55.07 -27.95
C LYS A 65 15.93 -55.39 -26.81
N ARG A 66 15.23 -56.54 -26.92
CA ARG A 66 14.29 -57.07 -25.92
C ARG A 66 14.88 -58.32 -25.26
N THR A 67 14.52 -58.55 -24.01
CA THR A 67 14.35 -59.89 -23.41
C THR A 67 13.10 -59.86 -22.51
N ARG A 68 12.44 -61.01 -22.34
CA ARG A 68 11.21 -61.17 -21.54
C ARG A 68 11.55 -61.86 -20.20
N ALA A 69 10.91 -61.42 -19.12
CA ALA A 69 10.48 -62.31 -18.04
C ALA A 69 9.31 -61.66 -17.27
N ALA A 70 8.40 -62.52 -16.82
CA ALA A 70 7.27 -62.29 -15.89
C ALA A 70 7.15 -63.63 -15.11
N PRO A 71 6.49 -63.74 -13.93
CA PRO A 71 5.27 -63.02 -13.56
C PRO A 71 5.15 -62.67 -12.05
N ALA A 72 3.90 -62.52 -11.60
CA ALA A 72 3.38 -62.53 -10.23
C ALA A 72 3.52 -61.24 -9.39
N ALA A 73 2.36 -60.82 -8.85
CA ALA A 73 2.27 -59.99 -7.66
C ALA A 73 2.29 -60.89 -6.41
N PRO A 74 2.49 -60.31 -5.22
CA PRO A 74 1.32 -60.20 -4.35
C PRO A 74 1.10 -58.81 -3.75
N THR A 75 -0.14 -58.53 -3.38
CA THR A 75 -0.51 -57.43 -2.49
C THR A 75 -0.09 -57.71 -1.06
N HIS A 76 0.47 -56.73 -0.34
CA HIS A 76 0.25 -56.61 1.11
C HIS A 76 0.50 -55.16 1.61
N LEU A 77 -0.38 -54.67 2.49
CA LEU A 77 -0.08 -53.54 3.37
C LEU A 77 0.99 -53.99 4.38
N GLY A 78 1.91 -53.11 4.79
CA GLY A 78 2.78 -53.45 5.93
C GLY A 78 4.10 -52.72 6.18
N VAL A 79 4.51 -51.67 5.45
CA VAL A 79 5.79 -50.98 5.72
C VAL A 79 5.65 -49.45 5.80
N LEU A 80 4.94 -48.96 6.83
CA LEU A 80 4.90 -47.53 7.16
C LEU A 80 4.78 -47.25 8.68
N CYS A 81 5.43 -48.07 9.52
CA CYS A 81 5.28 -47.96 10.99
C CYS A 81 6.58 -48.09 11.81
N VAL A 82 7.77 -48.09 11.19
CA VAL A 82 9.05 -48.41 11.87
C VAL A 82 10.06 -47.25 11.92
N PHE A 83 9.94 -46.25 11.05
CA PHE A 83 10.89 -45.12 10.97
C PHE A 83 10.49 -43.85 11.76
N LEU A 84 9.49 -43.94 12.64
CA LEU A 84 8.98 -42.81 13.46
C LEU A 84 9.16 -43.02 14.98
N HIS A 85 10.12 -43.86 15.40
CA HIS A 85 10.34 -44.19 16.83
C HIS A 85 11.81 -44.08 17.30
N SER A 86 12.66 -43.35 16.56
CA SER A 86 14.08 -43.19 16.94
C SER A 86 14.64 -41.78 16.71
N PHE A 87 13.84 -40.75 17.00
CA PHE A 87 14.33 -39.38 17.27
C PHE A 87 13.38 -38.65 18.24
N ASN A 88 13.32 -39.12 19.49
CA ASN A 88 12.57 -38.48 20.57
C ASN A 88 13.46 -38.24 21.81
N SER A 89 14.41 -37.31 21.69
CA SER A 89 15.32 -36.87 22.77
C SER A 89 15.81 -35.44 22.52
N ALA A 90 14.96 -34.44 22.78
CA ALA A 90 15.34 -33.01 22.83
C ALA A 90 14.24 -32.23 23.59
N GLU A 91 14.07 -32.51 24.89
CA GLU A 91 13.06 -31.83 25.71
C GLU A 91 13.40 -30.35 25.95
N VAL A 92 12.36 -29.51 25.97
CA VAL A 92 12.46 -28.13 26.45
C VAL A 92 12.24 -28.13 27.97
N GLN A 93 13.33 -28.20 28.73
CA GLN A 93 13.27 -27.95 30.17
C GLN A 93 13.31 -26.44 30.45
N PHE A 94 12.23 -25.90 31.02
CA PHE A 94 12.26 -24.64 31.78
C PHE A 94 12.31 -24.97 33.29
N PRO A 95 13.13 -24.28 34.09
CA PRO A 95 13.32 -24.61 35.51
C PRO A 95 12.11 -24.25 36.36
N LEU A 96 11.67 -25.20 37.19
CA LEU A 96 10.54 -25.03 38.11
C LEU A 96 10.95 -24.39 39.44
N GLY A 97 10.28 -23.28 39.77
CA GLY A 97 9.76 -22.99 41.11
C GLY A 97 10.73 -22.70 42.26
N THR A 98 10.75 -21.45 42.70
CA THR A 98 10.95 -21.12 44.12
C THR A 98 9.59 -20.82 44.79
N ARG A 99 9.49 -21.07 46.10
CA ARG A 99 8.21 -21.22 46.81
C ARG A 99 7.62 -19.88 47.26
N VAL A 100 6.29 -19.77 47.21
CA VAL A 100 5.51 -18.84 48.04
C VAL A 100 4.67 -19.67 49.02
N PRO A 101 4.80 -19.48 50.34
CA PRO A 101 3.90 -20.11 51.31
C PRO A 101 2.59 -19.32 51.41
N GLY A 102 1.45 -20.02 51.37
CA GLY A 102 0.14 -19.41 51.58
C GLY A 102 -0.25 -19.36 53.06
N SER A 103 -0.79 -18.22 53.50
CA SER A 103 -1.67 -18.13 54.68
C SER A 103 -2.56 -16.89 54.52
N GLY A 104 -3.65 -16.79 55.28
CA GLY A 104 -4.60 -15.69 55.17
C GLY A 104 -5.13 -15.21 56.52
N ARG A 105 -6.01 -14.19 56.45
CA ARG A 105 -6.70 -13.48 57.54
C ARG A 105 -5.86 -12.47 58.36
N GLY A 106 -6.30 -11.22 58.28
CA GLY A 106 -6.36 -10.31 59.42
C GLY A 106 -5.24 -9.29 59.59
N GLY A 107 -5.58 -8.13 60.15
CA GLY A 107 -4.63 -7.10 60.60
C GLY A 107 -4.88 -5.71 60.01
N ARG A 108 -5.21 -4.74 60.87
CA ARG A 108 -5.04 -3.30 60.59
C ARG A 108 -3.55 -2.95 60.73
N ALA A 109 -3.04 -1.98 59.96
CA ALA A 109 -2.56 -0.67 60.50
C ALA A 109 -1.57 0.07 59.58
N GLU A 110 -1.87 1.35 59.37
CA GLU A 110 -0.99 2.53 59.31
C GLU A 110 0.48 2.51 58.78
N ARG A 111 0.65 3.27 57.69
CA ARG A 111 1.55 4.44 57.50
C ARG A 111 3.08 4.29 57.34
N THR A 112 3.57 5.34 56.66
CA THR A 112 4.92 5.98 56.69
C THR A 112 6.08 5.44 55.83
N GLU A 113 6.59 6.36 55.02
CA GLU A 113 7.92 6.45 54.37
C GLU A 113 9.05 6.72 55.44
N PRO A 114 10.34 7.10 55.16
CA PRO A 114 10.97 7.50 53.88
C PRO A 114 12.49 7.22 53.59
N ARG A 115 12.86 7.45 52.31
CA ARG A 115 14.12 8.06 51.76
C ARG A 115 15.54 7.44 51.92
N HIS A 116 16.19 7.29 50.74
CA HIS A 116 17.57 7.63 50.32
C HIS A 116 18.83 7.35 51.19
N ARG A 117 19.90 6.79 50.55
CA ARG A 117 21.17 7.51 50.20
C ARG A 117 22.20 6.67 49.39
N ASN A 118 23.09 7.37 48.67
CA ASN A 118 24.38 6.94 48.06
C ASN A 118 25.54 7.07 49.13
N PRO A 119 26.84 6.72 48.92
CA PRO A 119 27.63 6.65 47.65
C PRO A 119 28.84 5.63 47.52
N ALA A 120 29.46 5.63 46.32
CA ALA A 120 30.89 5.48 45.93
C ALA A 120 31.99 4.73 46.74
N GLY A 121 32.94 4.07 46.02
CA GLY A 121 34.38 4.38 46.19
C GLY A 121 35.53 3.31 46.16
N SER A 122 36.18 3.15 44.99
CA SER A 122 37.66 3.12 44.79
C SER A 122 38.58 1.86 44.92
N ARG A 123 39.54 1.79 43.95
CA ARG A 123 40.95 1.24 43.96
C ARG A 123 41.21 -0.29 44.15
N GLY A 124 42.33 -0.78 43.57
CA GLY A 124 42.69 -2.22 43.51
C GLY A 124 44.21 -2.53 43.51
N ARG A 125 44.60 -3.80 43.28
CA ARG A 125 46.01 -4.32 43.27
C ARG A 125 46.23 -5.47 42.24
N ARG A 126 47.50 -5.83 42.00
CA ARG A 126 48.09 -6.99 41.24
C ARG A 126 49.18 -7.67 42.15
N PRO A 127 50.00 -8.71 41.78
CA PRO A 127 50.21 -9.42 40.49
C PRO A 127 50.41 -10.99 40.57
N ALA A 128 50.93 -11.57 39.47
CA ALA A 128 51.58 -12.92 39.28
C ALA A 128 50.68 -14.17 39.12
N GLY A 129 51.03 -15.19 38.29
CA GLY A 129 52.10 -15.26 37.26
C GLY A 129 52.34 -16.67 36.62
N GLN A 130 52.90 -16.71 35.40
CA GLN A 130 53.38 -17.89 34.62
C GLN A 130 52.30 -18.92 34.15
N THR A 131 52.48 -19.81 33.14
CA THR A 131 53.62 -20.23 32.28
C THR A 131 53.30 -20.24 30.75
N SER A 132 54.30 -20.55 29.93
CA SER A 132 54.38 -20.46 28.45
C SER A 132 53.80 -21.62 27.62
N ARG A 133 53.52 -21.35 26.32
CA ARG A 133 54.12 -22.08 25.17
C ARG A 133 54.02 -21.29 23.86
N THR A 134 54.89 -21.60 22.88
CA THR A 134 55.14 -20.85 21.64
C THR A 134 55.20 -21.76 20.41
N ALA A 135 54.80 -21.25 19.23
CA ALA A 135 55.15 -21.81 17.93
C ALA A 135 55.12 -20.73 16.84
N GLU A 136 56.12 -20.71 15.95
CA GLU A 136 56.14 -19.91 14.72
C GLU A 136 55.57 -20.73 13.52
N PRO A 137 55.60 -20.19 12.28
CA PRO A 137 56.78 -20.51 11.45
C PRO A 137 57.33 -19.38 10.55
N CYS A 138 58.64 -19.19 10.64
CA CYS A 138 59.68 -19.06 9.58
C CYS A 138 59.31 -18.84 8.09
N ALA A 139 60.20 -18.18 7.33
CA ALA A 139 60.02 -17.80 5.92
C ALA A 139 61.20 -18.15 4.97
N SER A 140 60.89 -18.57 3.73
CA SER A 140 61.82 -18.76 2.60
C SER A 140 61.03 -18.95 1.29
N ARG A 141 61.55 -18.81 0.06
CA ARG A 141 62.38 -17.81 -0.64
C ARG A 141 62.35 -18.22 -2.16
N ARG A 142 61.84 -17.34 -3.03
CA ARG A 142 62.08 -17.19 -4.50
C ARG A 142 61.96 -18.36 -5.52
N ALA A 143 61.13 -18.14 -6.55
CA ALA A 143 61.50 -17.94 -7.97
C ALA A 143 60.25 -17.40 -8.72
N ASP A 144 60.20 -16.20 -9.34
CA ASP A 144 60.84 -15.74 -10.59
C ASP A 144 60.32 -16.55 -11.82
N TRP A 145 59.44 -16.02 -12.71
CA TRP A 145 59.65 -14.85 -13.60
C TRP A 145 58.34 -14.08 -14.03
N PRO A 146 58.43 -12.83 -14.58
CA PRO A 146 57.26 -11.96 -14.85
C PRO A 146 57.09 -11.46 -16.30
N TRP A 147 55.91 -10.89 -16.65
CA TRP A 147 55.69 -9.90 -17.72
C TRP A 147 54.67 -8.81 -17.26
N PRO A 148 54.64 -7.58 -17.84
CA PRO A 148 54.61 -6.35 -17.02
C PRO A 148 53.37 -5.43 -17.14
N PRO A 149 53.26 -4.42 -16.24
CA PRO A 149 52.30 -3.31 -16.32
C PRO A 149 52.88 -1.99 -16.88
N MET A 150 51.99 -1.04 -17.23
CA MET A 150 52.25 0.39 -17.51
C MET A 150 51.04 1.21 -16.99
N CYS A 151 51.08 2.38 -16.33
CA CYS A 151 52.07 3.46 -16.13
C CYS A 151 52.39 4.30 -17.39
N LEU A 152 52.36 5.65 -17.41
CA LEU A 152 52.00 6.67 -16.39
C LEU A 152 51.70 8.06 -17.04
N CYS A 153 51.11 8.99 -16.28
CA CYS A 153 51.20 10.48 -16.33
C CYS A 153 51.13 11.31 -17.65
N LEU A 154 50.08 12.13 -17.72
CA LEU A 154 50.09 13.62 -17.69
C LEU A 154 51.22 14.43 -18.38
N CYS A 155 50.90 15.03 -19.54
CA CYS A 155 51.15 16.45 -19.92
C CYS A 155 50.41 16.75 -21.25
N GLY A 156 50.13 17.99 -21.68
CA GLY A 156 50.32 19.29 -21.03
C GLY A 156 50.40 20.45 -22.06
N SER A 157 49.32 21.23 -22.21
CA SER A 157 49.23 22.53 -22.93
C SER A 157 49.44 22.57 -24.46
N ARG A 158 48.42 23.07 -25.20
CA ARG A 158 48.43 24.42 -25.83
C ARG A 158 47.15 24.72 -26.64
N CYS A 159 46.75 25.99 -26.66
CA CYS A 159 45.57 26.49 -27.39
C CYS A 159 45.92 26.98 -28.80
N ARG A 160 44.91 27.02 -29.69
CA ARG A 160 44.61 28.19 -30.53
C ARG A 160 43.19 28.16 -31.08
N CYS A 161 42.46 29.26 -30.93
CA CYS A 161 41.28 29.57 -31.72
C CYS A 161 41.71 30.21 -33.05
N GLN A 162 40.85 30.17 -34.09
CA GLN A 162 40.28 31.39 -34.72
C GLN A 162 39.47 31.09 -36.00
N HIS A 163 38.35 31.84 -36.12
CA HIS A 163 37.72 32.34 -37.35
C HIS A 163 36.97 31.40 -38.33
N ALA A 164 35.77 31.85 -38.68
CA ALA A 164 34.97 31.53 -39.88
C ALA A 164 35.14 32.72 -40.90
N PRO A 165 34.25 33.03 -41.89
CA PRO A 165 33.08 32.32 -42.42
C PRO A 165 32.97 32.34 -43.98
N LYS A 166 31.89 31.72 -44.52
CA LYS A 166 31.08 32.04 -45.75
C LYS A 166 30.42 30.76 -46.31
N VAL A 167 29.35 30.74 -47.13
CA VAL A 167 28.05 31.45 -47.27
C VAL A 167 27.49 31.10 -48.67
N SER A 168 26.17 30.85 -48.81
CA SER A 168 25.38 30.67 -50.07
C SER A 168 25.63 29.38 -50.91
N ALA A 169 24.75 28.91 -51.83
CA ALA A 169 23.26 28.93 -51.92
C ALA A 169 22.69 28.05 -53.08
N ARG A 170 21.45 27.54 -52.92
CA ARG A 170 20.37 27.27 -53.94
C ARG A 170 20.49 26.23 -55.11
N GLN A 171 19.52 25.29 -55.12
CA GLN A 171 18.55 24.89 -56.20
C GLN A 171 18.82 23.85 -57.34
N ARG A 172 18.14 22.68 -57.22
CA ARG A 172 17.18 21.97 -58.16
C ARG A 172 17.58 21.27 -59.51
N ALA A 173 16.91 20.12 -59.77
CA ALA A 173 16.47 19.50 -61.07
C ALA A 173 17.50 18.73 -61.97
N SER A 174 17.19 17.72 -62.83
CA SER A 174 16.02 16.80 -63.06
C SER A 174 16.33 15.65 -64.09
N ALA A 175 15.47 14.60 -64.20
CA ALA A 175 15.24 13.62 -65.33
C ALA A 175 16.29 12.52 -65.70
N ALA A 176 16.03 11.44 -66.50
CA ALA A 176 14.87 10.51 -66.76
C ALA A 176 15.20 9.40 -67.83
N ARG A 177 14.43 8.26 -67.92
CA ARG A 177 14.03 7.43 -69.13
C ARG A 177 13.98 5.86 -68.98
N TYR A 178 13.31 5.18 -69.95
CA TYR A 178 12.87 3.75 -70.07
C TYR A 178 13.62 2.91 -71.15
N PRO A 179 13.58 1.55 -71.16
CA PRO A 179 12.69 0.69 -72.05
C PRO A 179 12.38 -0.75 -71.47
N ILE A 180 11.83 -1.86 -72.08
CA ILE A 180 10.75 -2.24 -73.09
C ILE A 180 10.48 -3.80 -73.05
N ALA A 181 9.33 -4.30 -73.59
CA ALA A 181 8.99 -5.67 -74.10
C ALA A 181 8.30 -6.78 -73.21
N GLU A 182 7.73 -7.81 -73.89
CA GLU A 182 6.65 -8.76 -73.44
C GLU A 182 7.01 -10.29 -73.56
N PRO A 183 6.13 -11.26 -73.98
CA PRO A 183 5.33 -12.24 -73.19
C PRO A 183 5.79 -13.72 -73.45
N PRO A 184 5.00 -14.84 -73.62
CA PRO A 184 3.57 -15.19 -73.37
C PRO A 184 3.29 -16.64 -72.77
N HIS A 185 2.01 -17.08 -72.77
CA HIS A 185 1.44 -18.46 -72.75
C HIS A 185 1.03 -19.21 -71.45
N SER A 186 0.04 -20.11 -71.62
CA SER A 186 -0.77 -20.93 -70.68
C SER A 186 -1.21 -22.24 -71.43
N PRO A 187 -1.85 -23.31 -70.87
CA PRO A 187 -3.07 -23.31 -70.02
C PRO A 187 -3.30 -24.51 -69.01
N ASP A 188 -4.52 -24.57 -68.45
CA ASP A 188 -5.35 -25.72 -67.99
C ASP A 188 -5.25 -26.45 -66.60
N SER A 189 -6.27 -26.14 -65.77
CA SER A 189 -7.18 -27.01 -64.96
C SER A 189 -6.81 -27.77 -63.64
N TRP A 190 -7.35 -27.24 -62.51
CA TRP A 190 -8.14 -27.84 -61.37
C TRP A 190 -7.74 -29.19 -60.67
N PRO A 191 -8.11 -29.45 -59.38
CA PRO A 191 -8.77 -28.61 -58.34
C PRO A 191 -8.15 -28.59 -56.90
N ALA A 192 -8.45 -27.52 -56.16
CA ALA A 192 -8.74 -27.37 -54.71
C ALA A 192 -8.04 -28.20 -53.58
N LEU A 193 -7.42 -27.46 -52.62
CA LEU A 193 -7.84 -27.41 -51.20
C LEU A 193 -7.23 -26.18 -50.49
N ALA A 194 -7.74 -25.76 -49.32
CA ALA A 194 -7.47 -24.43 -48.74
C ALA A 194 -7.37 -24.41 -47.20
N LEU A 195 -6.66 -23.40 -46.66
CA LEU A 195 -7.02 -22.63 -45.44
C LEU A 195 -6.00 -21.50 -45.15
N VAL A 196 -6.48 -20.29 -44.81
CA VAL A 196 -5.66 -19.11 -44.44
C VAL A 196 -6.40 -18.31 -43.34
N TYR A 197 -5.63 -17.66 -42.45
CA TYR A 197 -6.07 -16.69 -41.41
C TYR A 197 -6.66 -15.39 -42.00
N PHE A 198 -7.31 -14.54 -41.18
CA PHE A 198 -6.80 -13.17 -40.88
C PHE A 198 -7.55 -12.45 -39.73
N ARG A 199 -7.10 -11.22 -39.42
CA ARG A 199 -7.53 -10.32 -38.31
C ARG A 199 -8.83 -9.55 -38.62
N PRO A 200 -9.46 -8.94 -37.60
CA PRO A 200 -10.24 -7.70 -37.73
C PRO A 200 -9.38 -6.44 -37.46
N ASP A 201 -9.88 -5.27 -37.89
CA ASP A 201 -9.43 -3.94 -37.48
C ASP A 201 -10.67 -3.00 -37.36
N VAL A 202 -10.52 -1.80 -36.78
CA VAL A 202 -11.66 -1.03 -36.19
C VAL A 202 -12.19 0.11 -37.06
N THR A 203 -13.52 0.38 -37.08
CA THR A 203 -14.12 1.74 -36.94
C THR A 203 -15.66 1.84 -36.98
N SER A 204 -16.16 2.97 -36.43
CA SER A 204 -17.53 3.53 -36.49
C SER A 204 -18.61 2.94 -35.56
N ARG A 205 -19.61 3.78 -35.24
CA ARG A 205 -20.55 3.60 -34.12
C ARG A 205 -21.85 4.36 -34.42
N ALA A 206 -22.98 3.67 -34.54
CA ALA A 206 -24.32 4.26 -34.61
C ALA A 206 -25.38 3.28 -34.06
N ASP A 207 -26.36 3.85 -33.37
CA ASP A 207 -27.56 3.30 -32.74
C ASP A 207 -28.03 1.87 -33.10
N PHE A 208 -28.22 1.05 -32.06
CA PHE A 208 -29.36 0.12 -32.01
C PHE A 208 -29.94 -0.01 -30.59
N LYS A 209 -31.25 -0.27 -30.50
CA LYS A 209 -32.01 -0.31 -29.24
C LYS A 209 -31.89 -1.66 -28.53
N ARG A 210 -32.38 -1.72 -27.28
CA ARG A 210 -32.59 -2.96 -26.50
C ARG A 210 -33.27 -4.04 -27.36
N CYS A 211 -32.75 -5.26 -27.29
CA CYS A 211 -33.48 -6.50 -27.59
C CYS A 211 -33.29 -7.48 -26.43
N ASP A 212 -34.23 -8.41 -26.29
CA ASP A 212 -34.42 -9.23 -25.10
C ASP A 212 -33.57 -10.51 -25.14
N LEU A 213 -33.00 -10.92 -24.00
CA LEU A 213 -32.16 -12.13 -23.92
C LEU A 213 -32.99 -13.42 -23.72
N SER A 214 -34.28 -13.30 -23.40
CA SER A 214 -35.16 -14.44 -23.10
C SER A 214 -35.42 -15.35 -24.31
N THR A 215 -35.43 -14.81 -25.54
CA THR A 215 -35.80 -15.58 -26.75
C THR A 215 -34.72 -16.58 -27.17
N GLN A 216 -33.44 -16.21 -27.07
CA GLN A 216 -32.33 -17.03 -27.61
C GLN A 216 -32.07 -18.31 -26.80
N LEU A 217 -32.42 -18.36 -25.50
CA LEU A 217 -32.33 -19.61 -24.72
C LEU A 217 -33.38 -20.64 -25.16
N CYS A 218 -34.58 -20.22 -25.55
CA CYS A 218 -35.64 -21.13 -25.97
C CYS A 218 -35.31 -21.80 -27.32
N GLU A 219 -34.71 -21.09 -28.26
CA GLU A 219 -34.28 -21.66 -29.54
C GLU A 219 -33.10 -22.64 -29.36
N ALA A 220 -32.13 -22.30 -28.49
CA ALA A 220 -31.01 -23.18 -28.17
C ALA A 220 -31.46 -24.51 -27.51
N LEU A 221 -32.49 -24.47 -26.65
CA LEU A 221 -33.04 -25.67 -26.02
C LEU A 221 -33.84 -26.55 -27.01
N ASN A 222 -34.57 -25.95 -27.95
CA ASN A 222 -35.30 -26.71 -28.97
C ASN A 222 -34.37 -27.46 -29.94
N ALA A 223 -33.20 -26.89 -30.28
CA ALA A 223 -32.24 -27.54 -31.18
C ALA A 223 -31.65 -28.86 -30.62
N ALA A 224 -31.62 -29.04 -29.29
CA ALA A 224 -30.95 -30.17 -28.64
C ALA A 224 -31.79 -31.48 -28.61
N THR A 225 -33.08 -31.42 -28.91
CA THR A 225 -34.02 -32.56 -28.69
C THR A 225 -34.11 -33.56 -29.86
N HIS A 226 -33.42 -33.30 -30.98
CA HIS A 226 -33.53 -34.09 -32.22
C HIS A 226 -32.73 -35.41 -32.27
N HIS A 227 -32.06 -35.81 -31.19
CA HIS A 227 -31.21 -37.01 -31.15
C HIS A 227 -31.56 -38.05 -30.06
N LEU A 228 -32.81 -38.06 -29.57
CA LEU A 228 -33.30 -39.08 -28.63
C LEU A 228 -34.17 -40.16 -29.32
N PRO A 229 -34.05 -41.45 -28.93
CA PRO A 229 -34.78 -42.55 -29.55
C PRO A 229 -36.27 -42.62 -29.14
N PRO A 230 -37.12 -43.40 -29.84
CA PRO A 230 -38.57 -43.20 -29.82
C PRO A 230 -39.34 -43.59 -28.54
N SER A 231 -38.70 -44.09 -27.49
CA SER A 231 -39.37 -44.66 -26.30
C SER A 231 -39.60 -43.67 -25.13
N LEU A 232 -39.35 -42.38 -25.32
CA LEU A 232 -39.41 -41.35 -24.26
C LEU A 232 -40.22 -40.09 -24.61
N ARG A 233 -41.16 -40.17 -25.57
CA ARG A 233 -41.98 -39.00 -25.97
C ARG A 233 -43.33 -38.86 -25.25
N ASP A 234 -43.91 -39.94 -24.74
CA ASP A 234 -45.32 -39.97 -24.32
C ASP A 234 -45.56 -39.63 -22.83
N LEU A 235 -44.76 -38.71 -22.25
CA LEU A 235 -44.87 -38.32 -20.84
C LEU A 235 -44.86 -36.78 -20.60
N ALA A 236 -44.98 -35.98 -21.66
CA ALA A 236 -44.92 -34.52 -21.61
C ALA A 236 -46.09 -33.83 -22.35
N ALA A 237 -47.33 -34.29 -22.15
CA ALA A 237 -48.51 -33.77 -22.83
C ALA A 237 -49.77 -33.70 -21.95
N SER A 238 -49.79 -32.85 -20.91
CA SER A 238 -51.06 -32.50 -20.26
C SER A 238 -51.08 -31.12 -19.57
N ARG A 239 -52.19 -30.39 -19.78
CA ARG A 239 -52.79 -29.33 -18.93
C ARG A 239 -52.06 -27.99 -18.78
N THR A 240 -52.39 -27.08 -19.69
CA THR A 240 -52.48 -25.61 -19.45
C THR A 240 -53.95 -25.18 -19.40
N LEU A 241 -54.37 -24.46 -18.35
CA LEU A 241 -55.73 -23.89 -18.15
C LEU A 241 -55.59 -22.57 -17.33
N THR A 242 -55.80 -21.37 -17.89
CA THR A 242 -57.05 -20.59 -18.13
C THR A 242 -57.54 -19.71 -16.96
N HIS A 243 -57.57 -18.38 -17.18
CA HIS A 243 -58.52 -17.32 -16.73
C HIS A 243 -57.79 -15.95 -16.81
N GLY A 244 -58.41 -14.80 -17.09
CA GLY A 244 -59.78 -14.46 -17.54
C GLY A 244 -59.96 -12.93 -17.58
N GLU A 245 -60.73 -12.38 -18.53
CA GLU A 245 -60.92 -10.92 -18.70
C GLU A 245 -62.11 -10.33 -17.90
N GLY A 246 -62.07 -9.03 -17.59
CA GLY A 246 -63.15 -8.32 -16.88
C GLY A 246 -63.12 -6.79 -17.09
N THR A 247 -64.13 -6.25 -17.77
CA THR A 247 -64.26 -4.88 -18.27
C THR A 247 -64.43 -3.76 -17.23
N THR A 248 -63.93 -2.55 -17.54
CA THR A 248 -64.68 -1.28 -17.35
C THR A 248 -64.06 -0.14 -18.18
N LYS A 249 -64.82 0.95 -18.44
CA LYS A 249 -64.45 2.08 -19.30
C LYS A 249 -65.04 3.40 -18.78
N ALA A 250 -64.35 4.51 -19.11
CA ALA A 250 -64.85 5.87 -19.36
C ALA A 250 -64.51 7.02 -18.36
N TRP A 251 -63.60 7.89 -18.81
CA TRP A 251 -63.71 9.36 -18.95
C TRP A 251 -64.49 10.21 -17.91
N VAL A 252 -63.76 11.10 -17.20
CA VAL A 252 -63.97 12.57 -17.18
C VAL A 252 -62.58 13.26 -16.99
N GLU A 253 -62.39 14.45 -17.55
CA GLU A 253 -61.20 15.31 -17.52
C GLU A 253 -61.25 16.33 -16.33
N GLU A 254 -60.37 17.33 -16.10
CA GLU A 254 -59.24 17.94 -16.84
C GLU A 254 -58.28 18.67 -15.83
N ASN A 255 -57.24 19.36 -16.33
CA ASN A 255 -56.53 20.50 -15.72
C ASN A 255 -55.65 20.32 -14.46
N ALA A 256 -54.40 19.93 -14.73
CA ALA A 256 -53.18 20.75 -14.51
C ALA A 256 -52.93 21.47 -13.16
N GLY A 257 -51.81 21.14 -12.51
CA GLY A 257 -51.27 21.92 -11.39
C GLY A 257 -50.11 21.26 -10.63
N VAL A 258 -48.95 21.01 -11.29
CA VAL A 258 -47.75 20.48 -10.62
C VAL A 258 -46.50 21.21 -11.09
N GLU A 259 -45.83 21.90 -10.16
CA GLU A 259 -44.44 22.36 -10.30
C GLU A 259 -43.57 21.69 -9.23
N GLN A 260 -42.26 21.55 -9.49
CA GLN A 260 -41.44 20.50 -8.87
C GLN A 260 -40.86 20.85 -7.50
N VAL A 261 -40.92 19.88 -6.57
CA VAL A 261 -39.98 19.80 -5.42
C VAL A 261 -39.53 18.35 -5.25
N ASN A 262 -38.38 18.00 -5.84
CA ASN A 262 -37.73 16.69 -5.63
C ASN A 262 -36.98 16.68 -4.29
N LEU A 263 -37.67 16.33 -3.21
CA LEU A 263 -37.06 15.93 -1.93
C LEU A 263 -36.83 14.42 -1.91
N ALA A 264 -35.60 14.00 -1.60
CA ALA A 264 -35.23 12.59 -1.60
C ALA A 264 -35.88 11.85 -0.41
N TYR A 265 -36.95 11.10 -0.69
CA TYR A 265 -37.57 10.18 0.27
C TYR A 265 -36.70 8.93 0.49
N VAL A 266 -36.45 8.57 1.75
CA VAL A 266 -35.88 7.26 2.13
C VAL A 266 -37.01 6.27 2.33
N GLU A 267 -37.58 5.83 1.22
CA GLU A 267 -38.54 4.73 1.17
C GLU A 267 -37.84 3.40 1.47
N ALA A 268 -38.55 2.44 2.08
CA ALA A 268 -38.00 1.11 2.30
C ALA A 268 -37.97 0.36 0.97
N ALA A 269 -36.77 0.08 0.44
CA ALA A 269 -36.60 -0.28 -0.95
C ALA A 269 -37.37 -1.54 -1.36
N GLU A 270 -38.28 -1.39 -2.33
CA GLU A 270 -38.65 -2.49 -3.22
C GLU A 270 -37.40 -3.05 -3.92
N TYR A 271 -37.51 -4.28 -4.47
CA TYR A 271 -36.37 -5.04 -5.00
C TYR A 271 -35.47 -4.20 -5.93
N PHE A 272 -34.30 -3.83 -5.40
CA PHE A 272 -33.38 -2.87 -6.04
C PHE A 272 -32.94 -3.34 -7.43
N THR A 273 -33.45 -2.66 -8.45
CA THR A 273 -33.24 -2.95 -9.89
C THR A 273 -32.61 -1.78 -10.64
N GLU A 274 -32.49 -0.60 -10.02
CA GLU A 274 -31.72 0.54 -10.55
C GLU A 274 -30.20 0.25 -10.57
N PRO A 275 -29.46 0.68 -11.60
CA PRO A 275 -28.01 0.60 -11.62
C PRO A 275 -27.39 1.57 -10.61
N VAL A 276 -26.50 1.05 -9.74
CA VAL A 276 -25.79 1.81 -8.70
C VAL A 276 -24.70 2.70 -9.31
N ASN A 277 -25.13 3.78 -9.99
CA ASN A 277 -24.29 4.68 -10.77
C ASN A 277 -24.40 6.15 -10.32
N ARG A 278 -24.96 6.40 -9.15
CA ARG A 278 -25.01 7.72 -8.50
C ARG A 278 -23.63 8.01 -7.88
N GLU A 279 -23.14 9.25 -7.94
CA GLU A 279 -21.97 9.68 -7.11
C GLU A 279 -22.31 9.50 -5.62
N PRO A 280 -21.32 9.24 -4.73
CA PRO A 280 -21.58 9.22 -3.30
C PRO A 280 -22.08 10.61 -2.83
N PRO A 281 -23.07 10.69 -1.93
CA PRO A 281 -23.50 11.95 -1.32
C PRO A 281 -22.34 12.64 -0.61
N SER A 282 -22.33 13.98 -0.51
CA SER A 282 -21.30 14.70 0.25
C SER A 282 -21.38 14.43 1.75
N ARG A 283 -20.30 14.72 2.51
CA ARG A 283 -20.30 14.50 3.98
C ARG A 283 -21.42 15.27 4.68
N GLU A 284 -21.77 16.47 4.22
CA GLU A 284 -22.90 17.23 4.76
C GLU A 284 -24.23 16.53 4.50
N ALA A 285 -24.43 15.96 3.30
CA ALA A 285 -25.63 15.18 2.98
C ALA A 285 -25.72 13.89 3.80
N GLN A 286 -24.60 13.25 4.10
CA GLN A 286 -24.52 12.11 5.03
C GLN A 286 -24.91 12.53 6.46
N LEU A 287 -24.34 13.62 6.97
CA LEU A 287 -24.69 14.16 8.30
C LEU A 287 -26.16 14.60 8.40
N LEU A 288 -26.72 15.20 7.35
CA LEU A 288 -28.15 15.52 7.28
C LEU A 288 -29.01 14.26 7.28
N THR A 289 -28.60 13.20 6.59
CA THR A 289 -29.30 11.90 6.61
C THR A 289 -29.27 11.28 8.02
N LEU A 290 -28.13 11.34 8.71
CA LEU A 290 -27.98 10.87 10.10
C LEU A 290 -28.82 11.70 11.10
N LYS A 291 -28.99 13.01 10.88
CA LYS A 291 -29.81 13.90 11.72
C LYS A 291 -31.33 13.77 11.46
N ASN A 292 -31.72 13.57 10.20
CA ASN A 292 -33.13 13.65 9.78
C ASN A 292 -33.83 12.27 9.76
N THR A 293 -33.08 11.16 9.74
CA THR A 293 -33.67 9.83 9.81
C THR A 293 -34.14 9.53 11.24
N SER A 294 -35.45 9.31 11.42
CA SER A 294 -36.07 9.15 12.75
C SER A 294 -35.58 7.92 13.52
N GLU A 295 -35.31 6.82 12.79
CA GLU A 295 -34.79 5.55 13.31
C GLU A 295 -34.17 4.74 12.16
N PHE A 296 -32.94 4.24 12.34
CA PHE A 296 -32.30 3.26 11.47
C PHE A 296 -32.60 1.82 11.91
N ASP A 297 -32.47 0.85 11.01
CA ASP A 297 -32.52 -0.57 11.41
C ASP A 297 -31.22 -1.01 12.07
N ILE A 298 -30.08 -0.58 11.53
CA ILE A 298 -28.73 -0.84 12.06
C ILE A 298 -27.90 0.45 12.10
N LEU A 299 -27.27 0.72 13.25
CA LEU A 299 -26.15 1.65 13.39
C LEU A 299 -24.85 0.88 13.64
N VAL A 300 -23.86 1.05 12.77
CA VAL A 300 -22.52 0.47 12.92
C VAL A 300 -21.53 1.51 13.44
N ILE A 301 -20.75 1.14 14.45
CA ILE A 301 -19.72 1.97 15.07
C ILE A 301 -18.35 1.41 14.69
N GLY A 302 -17.55 2.20 13.96
CA GLY A 302 -16.19 1.86 13.51
C GLY A 302 -16.08 1.63 11.99
N GLY A 303 -15.46 2.56 11.27
CA GLY A 303 -15.21 2.56 9.83
C GLY A 303 -13.96 1.78 9.40
N GLY A 304 -13.57 0.75 10.16
CA GLY A 304 -12.59 -0.24 9.75
C GLY A 304 -13.18 -1.31 8.81
N ALA A 305 -12.37 -2.29 8.40
CA ALA A 305 -12.77 -3.33 7.43
C ALA A 305 -14.03 -4.08 7.88
N THR A 306 -14.10 -4.42 9.18
CA THR A 306 -15.24 -5.12 9.79
C THR A 306 -16.52 -4.29 9.70
N GLY A 307 -16.54 -3.06 10.23
CA GLY A 307 -17.75 -2.24 10.28
C GLY A 307 -18.18 -1.68 8.91
N SER A 308 -17.23 -1.35 8.04
CA SER A 308 -17.53 -1.02 6.63
C SER A 308 -18.15 -2.23 5.91
N GLY A 309 -17.66 -3.45 6.19
CA GLY A 309 -18.27 -4.70 5.72
C GLY A 309 -19.69 -4.90 6.26
N CYS A 310 -19.90 -4.72 7.57
CA CYS A 310 -21.23 -4.81 8.19
C CYS A 310 -22.21 -3.80 7.57
N ALA A 311 -21.76 -2.58 7.28
CA ALA A 311 -22.60 -1.56 6.67
C ALA A 311 -22.96 -1.90 5.22
N LEU A 312 -22.02 -2.41 4.43
CA LEU A 312 -22.27 -2.88 3.06
C LEU A 312 -23.21 -4.08 3.02
N ASP A 313 -23.03 -5.06 3.91
CA ASP A 313 -23.89 -6.24 3.98
C ASP A 313 -25.31 -5.90 4.45
N ALA A 314 -25.45 -5.06 5.49
CA ALA A 314 -26.76 -4.61 5.98
C ALA A 314 -27.56 -3.85 4.91
N VAL A 315 -26.95 -2.87 4.24
CA VAL A 315 -27.66 -2.05 3.24
C VAL A 315 -28.02 -2.86 1.98
N THR A 316 -27.15 -3.76 1.52
CA THR A 316 -27.41 -4.58 0.32
C THR A 316 -28.50 -5.64 0.56
N ARG A 317 -28.77 -5.99 1.82
CA ARG A 317 -29.93 -6.80 2.26
C ARG A 317 -31.23 -6.00 2.45
N GLY A 318 -31.19 -4.67 2.29
CA GLY A 318 -32.35 -3.77 2.35
C GLY A 318 -32.58 -3.05 3.70
N LEU A 319 -31.64 -3.12 4.66
CA LEU A 319 -31.78 -2.48 5.97
C LEU A 319 -31.37 -1.00 5.93
N LYS A 320 -32.13 -0.13 6.60
CA LYS A 320 -31.74 1.29 6.80
C LYS A 320 -30.50 1.31 7.69
N THR A 321 -29.36 1.67 7.10
CA THR A 321 -28.05 1.44 7.71
C THR A 321 -27.31 2.77 7.89
N ALA A 322 -26.80 3.00 9.11
CA ALA A 322 -25.86 4.08 9.43
C ALA A 322 -24.47 3.51 9.77
N LEU A 323 -23.41 4.24 9.43
CA LEU A 323 -22.02 3.93 9.80
C LEU A 323 -21.33 5.20 10.30
N VAL A 324 -20.81 5.16 11.51
CA VAL A 324 -20.05 6.27 12.12
C VAL A 324 -18.63 5.84 12.48
N GLU A 325 -17.65 6.67 12.16
CA GLU A 325 -16.22 6.47 12.43
C GLU A 325 -15.65 7.74 13.07
N ARG A 326 -14.97 7.62 14.22
CA ARG A 326 -14.45 8.77 15.00
C ARG A 326 -13.40 9.55 14.21
N ASP A 327 -12.53 8.85 13.51
CA ASP A 327 -11.43 9.43 12.74
C ASP A 327 -11.78 9.33 11.24
N ASP A 328 -10.84 9.03 10.35
CA ASP A 328 -11.14 8.73 8.93
C ASP A 328 -11.34 7.22 8.67
N PHE A 329 -12.01 6.85 7.59
CA PHE A 329 -12.21 5.45 7.21
C PHE A 329 -10.86 4.73 7.07
N SER A 330 -10.71 3.58 7.75
CA SER A 330 -9.45 2.84 7.89
C SER A 330 -8.34 3.49 8.72
N SER A 331 -8.62 4.54 9.50
CA SER A 331 -7.69 5.22 10.43
C SER A 331 -6.78 4.27 11.24
N GLY A 332 -7.40 3.30 11.92
CA GLY A 332 -6.74 2.31 12.79
C GLY A 332 -6.16 1.11 12.04
N THR A 333 -6.28 -0.08 12.64
CA THR A 333 -5.61 -1.33 12.20
C THR A 333 -5.80 -1.66 10.72
N SER A 334 -6.95 -1.31 10.13
CA SER A 334 -7.30 -1.66 8.74
C SER A 334 -6.46 -0.96 7.66
N SER A 335 -5.64 0.04 8.00
CA SER A 335 -4.63 0.65 7.09
C SER A 335 -3.18 0.33 7.45
N ARG A 336 -2.94 -0.52 8.47
CA ARG A 336 -1.63 -0.80 9.05
C ARG A 336 -1.24 -2.28 8.96
N SER A 337 -1.81 -3.01 8.00
CA SER A 337 -1.57 -4.44 7.83
C SER A 337 -0.29 -4.77 7.03
N THR A 338 0.08 -6.05 6.98
CA THR A 338 1.12 -6.59 6.07
C THR A 338 0.74 -6.49 4.58
N LYS A 339 -0.43 -5.95 4.23
CA LYS A 339 -0.93 -5.81 2.85
C LYS A 339 -1.15 -7.14 2.12
N LEU A 340 -1.35 -8.23 2.85
CA LEU A 340 -1.59 -9.58 2.28
C LEU A 340 -2.95 -10.15 2.69
N ILE A 341 -3.65 -10.67 1.68
CA ILE A 341 -4.87 -11.45 1.80
C ILE A 341 -4.47 -12.93 1.89
N HIS A 342 -4.07 -13.35 3.08
CA HIS A 342 -3.56 -14.69 3.34
C HIS A 342 -4.65 -15.76 3.40
N GLY A 343 -4.49 -16.83 2.63
CA GLY A 343 -5.28 -18.06 2.77
C GLY A 343 -4.74 -19.06 3.81
N GLY A 344 -3.67 -18.72 4.57
CA GLY A 344 -3.38 -19.37 5.86
C GLY A 344 -2.56 -20.66 5.87
N VAL A 345 -1.54 -20.84 5.02
CA VAL A 345 -0.67 -22.04 4.94
C VAL A 345 -0.24 -22.63 6.31
N ARG A 346 0.26 -21.80 7.24
CA ARG A 346 0.73 -22.23 8.58
C ARG A 346 -0.40 -22.81 9.47
N TYR A 347 -1.65 -22.45 9.19
CA TYR A 347 -2.82 -23.01 9.88
C TYR A 347 -3.20 -24.38 9.29
N LEU A 348 -3.08 -24.59 7.98
CA LEU A 348 -3.29 -25.91 7.37
C LEU A 348 -2.30 -26.94 7.93
N GLN A 349 -1.03 -26.56 8.11
CA GLN A 349 -0.05 -27.41 8.78
C GLN A 349 -0.51 -27.82 10.19
N LYS A 350 -1.00 -26.87 11.01
CA LYS A 350 -1.53 -27.18 12.35
C LYS A 350 -2.78 -28.06 12.28
N ALA A 351 -3.71 -27.78 11.36
CA ALA A 351 -4.93 -28.55 11.16
C ALA A 351 -4.63 -30.02 10.86
N ILE A 352 -3.68 -30.29 9.96
CA ILE A 352 -3.26 -31.67 9.63
C ILE A 352 -2.53 -32.32 10.81
N MET A 353 -1.55 -31.63 11.42
CA MET A 353 -0.72 -32.19 12.50
C MET A 353 -1.48 -32.41 13.82
N LYS A 354 -2.62 -31.74 14.03
CA LYS A 354 -3.47 -31.89 15.23
C LYS A 354 -4.85 -32.49 14.97
N LEU A 355 -5.18 -32.82 13.72
CA LEU A 355 -6.54 -33.21 13.28
C LEU A 355 -7.62 -32.18 13.67
N ASP A 356 -7.26 -30.89 13.62
CA ASP A 356 -8.09 -29.77 14.05
C ASP A 356 -8.99 -29.27 12.90
N ILE A 357 -10.28 -29.62 13.02
CA ILE A 357 -11.32 -29.36 12.00
C ILE A 357 -11.65 -27.87 11.90
N GLU A 358 -11.58 -27.11 13.01
CA GLU A 358 -11.88 -25.68 13.00
C GLU A 358 -10.76 -24.87 12.36
N GLN A 359 -9.50 -25.25 12.59
CA GLN A 359 -8.37 -24.69 11.83
C GLN A 359 -8.46 -25.01 10.33
N TYR A 360 -9.00 -26.18 9.96
CA TYR A 360 -9.25 -26.53 8.55
C TYR A 360 -10.42 -25.71 7.94
N ARG A 361 -11.51 -25.50 8.70
CA ARG A 361 -12.65 -24.67 8.29
C ARG A 361 -12.22 -23.22 8.02
N MET A 362 -11.47 -22.63 8.96
CA MET A 362 -10.87 -21.29 8.84
C MET A 362 -9.93 -21.16 7.62
N VAL A 363 -9.18 -22.21 7.25
CA VAL A 363 -8.35 -22.21 6.03
C VAL A 363 -9.22 -22.18 4.77
N LYS A 364 -10.28 -22.99 4.69
CA LYS A 364 -11.21 -22.96 3.54
C LYS A 364 -11.94 -21.63 3.40
N GLU A 365 -12.40 -21.06 4.50
CA GLU A 365 -13.00 -19.72 4.56
C GLU A 365 -12.04 -18.66 4.03
N ALA A 366 -10.82 -18.58 4.58
CA ALA A 366 -9.81 -17.62 4.14
C ALA A 366 -9.40 -17.81 2.66
N LEU A 367 -9.41 -19.04 2.14
CA LEU A 367 -9.16 -19.34 0.72
C LEU A 367 -10.31 -18.89 -0.19
N HIS A 368 -11.57 -19.04 0.25
CA HIS A 368 -12.75 -18.57 -0.49
C HIS A 368 -12.83 -17.04 -0.50
N GLU A 369 -12.70 -16.38 0.66
CA GLU A 369 -12.72 -14.93 0.76
C GLU A 369 -11.57 -14.28 -0.02
N ARG A 370 -10.38 -14.91 -0.04
CA ARG A 370 -9.25 -14.48 -0.88
C ARG A 370 -9.58 -14.53 -2.38
N ALA A 371 -10.33 -15.52 -2.85
CA ALA A 371 -10.75 -15.60 -4.25
C ALA A 371 -11.77 -14.50 -4.56
N ASN A 372 -12.82 -14.38 -3.75
CA ASN A 372 -13.86 -13.34 -3.86
C ASN A 372 -13.24 -11.92 -3.85
N LEU A 373 -12.28 -11.65 -2.97
CA LEU A 373 -11.59 -10.35 -2.89
C LEU A 373 -10.81 -9.96 -4.14
N LEU A 374 -10.22 -10.93 -4.85
CA LEU A 374 -9.51 -10.70 -6.12
C LEU A 374 -10.48 -10.56 -7.30
N GLU A 375 -11.71 -11.05 -7.17
CA GLU A 375 -12.77 -10.92 -8.17
C GLU A 375 -13.52 -9.58 -8.06
N ILE A 376 -13.93 -9.17 -6.85
CA ILE A 376 -14.75 -7.95 -6.65
C ILE A 376 -13.96 -6.64 -6.74
N ALA A 377 -12.63 -6.68 -6.62
CA ALA A 377 -11.78 -5.49 -6.60
C ALA A 377 -10.41 -5.72 -7.26
N PRO A 378 -10.37 -6.15 -8.54
CA PRO A 378 -9.16 -6.62 -9.24
C PRO A 378 -8.13 -5.52 -9.52
N HIS A 379 -8.50 -4.25 -9.32
CA HIS A 379 -7.59 -3.11 -9.39
C HIS A 379 -6.80 -2.93 -8.08
N LEU A 380 -7.45 -3.15 -6.93
CA LEU A 380 -6.87 -2.98 -5.59
C LEU A 380 -6.24 -4.25 -5.01
N SER A 381 -6.40 -5.41 -5.65
CA SER A 381 -5.83 -6.69 -5.20
C SER A 381 -5.35 -7.57 -6.36
N ALA A 382 -4.30 -8.35 -6.11
CA ALA A 382 -3.62 -9.16 -7.12
C ALA A 382 -2.98 -10.44 -6.53
N PRO A 383 -2.76 -11.50 -7.35
CA PRO A 383 -2.05 -12.70 -6.91
C PRO A 383 -0.53 -12.48 -6.87
N LEU A 384 0.05 -12.48 -5.66
CA LEU A 384 1.49 -12.33 -5.43
C LEU A 384 2.16 -13.71 -5.30
N PRO A 385 3.18 -14.05 -6.11
CA PRO A 385 4.07 -15.18 -5.83
C PRO A 385 4.98 -14.85 -4.64
N ILE A 386 5.06 -15.77 -3.69
CA ILE A 386 5.91 -15.68 -2.50
C ILE A 386 6.91 -16.83 -2.53
N MET A 387 8.20 -16.51 -2.52
CA MET A 387 9.31 -17.44 -2.56
C MET A 387 9.79 -17.81 -1.15
N LEU A 388 9.84 -19.11 -0.88
CA LEU A 388 10.42 -19.72 0.32
C LEU A 388 11.81 -20.30 -0.04
N PRO A 389 12.93 -19.66 0.37
CA PRO A 389 14.28 -20.15 0.13
C PRO A 389 14.63 -21.33 1.05
N ILE A 390 15.41 -22.30 0.56
CA ILE A 390 15.61 -23.59 1.23
C ILE A 390 17.10 -23.94 1.34
N TYR A 391 17.56 -24.07 2.59
CA TYR A 391 18.97 -24.24 2.96
C TYR A 391 19.35 -25.65 3.47
N LYS A 392 18.38 -26.57 3.57
CA LYS A 392 18.61 -27.98 3.91
C LYS A 392 17.90 -28.87 2.89
N TRP A 393 18.59 -29.88 2.34
CA TRP A 393 18.06 -30.67 1.22
C TRP A 393 16.74 -31.39 1.54
N TRP A 394 16.54 -31.84 2.79
CA TRP A 394 15.33 -32.53 3.23
C TRP A 394 14.12 -31.59 3.41
N GLN A 395 14.35 -30.29 3.60
CA GLN A 395 13.26 -29.30 3.69
C GLN A 395 12.54 -29.14 2.34
N LEU A 396 13.22 -29.40 1.21
CA LEU A 396 12.64 -29.27 -0.12
C LEU A 396 11.44 -30.22 -0.34
N PRO A 397 11.55 -31.56 -0.20
CA PRO A 397 10.38 -32.44 -0.30
C PRO A 397 9.33 -32.16 0.79
N TYR A 398 9.75 -31.82 2.01
CA TYR A 398 8.84 -31.50 3.13
C TYR A 398 7.91 -30.32 2.82
N TYR A 399 8.49 -29.16 2.48
CA TYR A 399 7.71 -27.98 2.13
C TYR A 399 6.97 -28.16 0.80
N TRP A 400 7.50 -28.93 -0.16
CA TRP A 400 6.82 -29.21 -1.42
C TRP A 400 5.53 -30.01 -1.20
N VAL A 401 5.54 -31.04 -0.36
CA VAL A 401 4.32 -31.77 0.03
C VAL A 401 3.34 -30.86 0.76
N GLY A 402 3.81 -30.06 1.73
CA GLY A 402 2.95 -29.14 2.48
C GLY A 402 2.25 -28.09 1.61
N ILE A 403 2.99 -27.49 0.67
CA ILE A 403 2.44 -26.51 -0.27
C ILE A 403 1.58 -27.18 -1.34
N LYS A 404 1.90 -28.39 -1.82
CA LYS A 404 1.01 -29.11 -2.76
C LYS A 404 -0.29 -29.58 -2.13
N LEU A 405 -0.29 -29.87 -0.83
CA LEU A 405 -1.50 -30.12 -0.06
C LEU A 405 -2.31 -28.83 0.15
N TYR A 406 -1.64 -27.66 0.22
CA TYR A 406 -2.30 -26.36 0.22
C TYR A 406 -2.95 -26.01 -1.13
N ASP A 407 -2.25 -26.23 -2.27
CA ASP A 407 -2.85 -26.15 -3.62
C ASP A 407 -4.12 -27.03 -3.71
N LEU A 408 -4.05 -28.27 -3.20
CA LEU A 408 -5.15 -29.24 -3.24
C LEU A 408 -6.35 -28.82 -2.37
N VAL A 409 -6.10 -28.27 -1.17
CA VAL A 409 -7.16 -27.77 -0.27
C VAL A 409 -7.80 -26.49 -0.80
N ALA A 410 -7.05 -25.67 -1.56
CA ALA A 410 -7.58 -24.51 -2.26
C ALA A 410 -8.48 -24.89 -3.45
N GLY A 411 -8.17 -25.95 -4.19
CA GLY A 411 -9.02 -26.46 -5.28
C GLY A 411 -9.28 -25.39 -6.34
N SER A 412 -10.56 -25.04 -6.57
CA SER A 412 -10.98 -23.94 -7.45
C SER A 412 -10.46 -22.57 -7.01
N ASN A 413 -10.17 -22.39 -5.72
CA ASN A 413 -9.75 -21.12 -5.11
C ASN A 413 -8.20 -21.01 -5.07
N CYS A 414 -7.51 -21.87 -5.82
CA CYS A 414 -6.07 -21.85 -6.03
C CYS A 414 -5.71 -20.84 -7.12
N LEU A 415 -5.14 -19.69 -6.74
CA LEU A 415 -4.88 -18.57 -7.65
C LEU A 415 -4.01 -18.96 -8.86
N LYS A 416 -2.89 -19.64 -8.57
CA LYS A 416 -1.97 -20.29 -9.52
C LYS A 416 -1.26 -21.42 -8.77
N SER A 417 -0.95 -22.53 -9.44
CA SER A 417 -0.29 -23.67 -8.79
C SER A 417 1.16 -23.36 -8.40
N SER A 418 1.57 -23.86 -7.23
CA SER A 418 2.93 -23.72 -6.70
C SER A 418 3.98 -24.48 -7.51
N TYR A 419 5.25 -24.07 -7.44
CA TYR A 419 6.35 -24.69 -8.18
C TYR A 419 7.68 -24.62 -7.43
N VAL A 420 8.67 -25.40 -7.90
CA VAL A 420 10.03 -25.45 -7.37
C VAL A 420 10.96 -24.65 -8.27
N LEU A 421 11.86 -23.86 -7.67
CA LEU A 421 13.00 -23.23 -8.32
C LEU A 421 14.30 -23.93 -7.93
N SER A 422 15.16 -24.16 -8.93
CA SER A 422 16.55 -24.53 -8.69
C SER A 422 17.31 -23.39 -8.00
N LYS A 423 18.43 -23.70 -7.34
CA LYS A 423 19.35 -22.68 -6.80
C LYS A 423 19.66 -21.56 -7.81
N SER A 424 19.94 -21.94 -9.06
CA SER A 424 20.22 -20.99 -10.14
C SER A 424 19.07 -20.01 -10.40
N ARG A 425 17.83 -20.50 -10.54
CA ARG A 425 16.67 -19.64 -10.78
C ARG A 425 16.24 -18.84 -9.55
N ALA A 426 16.43 -19.37 -8.35
CA ALA A 426 16.20 -18.61 -7.11
C ALA A 426 17.16 -17.40 -7.01
N LEU A 427 18.42 -17.57 -7.42
CA LEU A 427 19.40 -16.48 -7.50
C LEU A 427 19.24 -15.59 -8.74
N GLU A 428 18.63 -16.08 -9.82
CA GLU A 428 18.23 -15.27 -10.98
C GLU A 428 17.10 -14.31 -10.64
N HIS A 429 16.07 -14.79 -9.91
CA HIS A 429 15.01 -13.95 -9.39
C HIS A 429 15.45 -13.06 -8.23
N PHE A 430 16.28 -13.55 -7.31
CA PHE A 430 16.66 -12.84 -6.07
C PHE A 430 18.20 -12.87 -5.86
N PRO A 431 18.98 -12.07 -6.61
CA PRO A 431 20.46 -12.18 -6.65
C PRO A 431 21.17 -11.93 -5.32
N MET A 432 20.51 -11.18 -4.42
CA MET A 432 21.00 -10.82 -3.09
C MET A 432 20.76 -11.91 -2.05
N LEU A 433 20.05 -13.00 -2.37
CA LEU A 433 19.78 -14.08 -1.42
C LEU A 433 21.09 -14.77 -0.99
N GLN A 434 21.23 -15.13 0.29
CA GLN A 434 22.42 -15.83 0.78
C GLN A 434 22.73 -17.08 -0.07
N LYS A 435 23.88 -17.06 -0.76
CA LYS A 435 24.28 -18.05 -1.79
C LYS A 435 24.73 -19.38 -1.16
N ASP A 436 25.27 -19.33 0.05
CA ASP A 436 25.79 -20.51 0.75
C ASP A 436 24.67 -21.42 1.28
N LYS A 437 24.89 -22.73 1.22
CA LYS A 437 23.95 -23.81 1.64
C LYS A 437 22.58 -23.83 0.92
N LEU A 438 22.20 -22.76 0.21
CA LEU A 438 20.99 -22.68 -0.60
C LEU A 438 20.92 -23.84 -1.60
N VAL A 439 19.84 -24.63 -1.52
CA VAL A 439 19.54 -25.80 -2.36
C VAL A 439 18.62 -25.41 -3.53
N GLY A 440 17.68 -24.50 -3.26
CA GLY A 440 16.64 -24.04 -4.18
C GLY A 440 15.59 -23.25 -3.42
N ALA A 441 14.41 -23.10 -4.01
CA ALA A 441 13.26 -22.45 -3.38
C ALA A 441 11.94 -23.08 -3.82
N ILE A 442 10.87 -22.81 -3.08
CA ILE A 442 9.49 -23.09 -3.49
C ILE A 442 8.74 -21.77 -3.63
N VAL A 443 7.96 -21.63 -4.69
CA VAL A 443 7.06 -20.49 -4.88
C VAL A 443 5.62 -20.96 -4.72
N TYR A 444 4.86 -20.26 -3.87
CA TYR A 444 3.40 -20.40 -3.74
C TYR A 444 2.73 -19.05 -4.00
N TYR A 445 1.40 -19.02 -4.10
CA TYR A 445 0.64 -17.80 -4.38
C TYR A 445 -0.34 -17.48 -3.25
N ASP A 446 -0.35 -16.21 -2.85
CA ASP A 446 -1.32 -15.60 -1.95
C ASP A 446 -1.84 -14.27 -2.54
N GLY A 447 -2.83 -13.63 -1.91
CA GLY A 447 -3.30 -12.32 -2.36
C GLY A 447 -2.49 -11.18 -1.76
N GLN A 448 -2.27 -10.11 -2.52
CA GLN A 448 -1.80 -8.80 -2.05
C GLN A 448 -2.86 -7.74 -2.36
N HIS A 449 -2.91 -6.66 -1.58
CA HIS A 449 -3.88 -5.56 -1.78
C HIS A 449 -3.40 -4.18 -1.28
N ASN A 450 -4.22 -3.15 -1.50
CA ASN A 450 -4.13 -1.86 -0.79
C ASN A 450 -5.20 -1.77 0.30
N ASP A 451 -4.84 -2.09 1.55
CA ASP A 451 -5.74 -2.27 2.69
C ASP A 451 -6.64 -1.06 3.00
N ALA A 452 -6.04 0.13 3.05
CA ALA A 452 -6.76 1.38 3.31
C ALA A 452 -7.73 1.73 2.19
N ARG A 453 -7.30 1.61 0.92
CA ARG A 453 -8.11 1.95 -0.25
C ARG A 453 -9.25 0.95 -0.46
N MET A 454 -9.02 -0.32 -0.17
CA MET A 454 -10.05 -1.35 -0.25
C MET A 454 -11.11 -1.20 0.84
N ASN A 455 -10.72 -0.82 2.07
CA ASN A 455 -11.69 -0.45 3.10
C ASN A 455 -12.54 0.78 2.68
N LEU A 456 -11.90 1.81 2.13
CA LEU A 456 -12.62 2.99 1.66
C LEU A 456 -13.55 2.66 0.47
N ALA A 457 -13.13 1.77 -0.43
CA ALA A 457 -13.98 1.27 -1.51
C ALA A 457 -15.21 0.51 -0.96
N ILE A 458 -15.08 -0.28 0.12
CA ILE A 458 -16.21 -0.92 0.81
C ILE A 458 -17.16 0.16 1.39
N ALA A 459 -16.65 1.14 2.13
CA ALA A 459 -17.45 2.20 2.75
C ALA A 459 -18.15 3.12 1.73
N LEU A 460 -17.47 3.46 0.62
CA LEU A 460 -18.05 4.22 -0.50
C LEU A 460 -19.07 3.39 -1.29
N THR A 461 -18.87 2.08 -1.43
CA THR A 461 -19.86 1.20 -2.04
C THR A 461 -21.12 1.15 -1.18
N ALA A 462 -21.00 0.99 0.16
CA ALA A 462 -22.13 1.07 1.08
C ALA A 462 -22.89 2.40 0.95
N ALA A 463 -22.17 3.53 0.86
CA ALA A 463 -22.77 4.84 0.63
C ALA A 463 -23.55 4.94 -0.70
N ARG A 464 -23.03 4.36 -1.79
CA ARG A 464 -23.73 4.32 -3.10
C ARG A 464 -24.97 3.42 -3.08
N TYR A 465 -25.01 2.39 -2.23
CA TYR A 465 -26.22 1.60 -1.96
C TYR A 465 -27.20 2.27 -0.99
N GLY A 466 -26.88 3.47 -0.45
CA GLY A 466 -27.79 4.26 0.39
C GLY A 466 -27.53 4.18 1.90
N ALA A 467 -26.40 3.62 2.35
CA ALA A 467 -26.03 3.68 3.75
C ALA A 467 -25.59 5.10 4.13
N ALA A 468 -26.03 5.59 5.30
CA ALA A 468 -25.64 6.87 5.84
C ALA A 468 -24.25 6.77 6.49
N THR A 469 -23.18 7.06 5.75
CA THR A 469 -21.79 6.86 6.21
C THR A 469 -21.06 8.17 6.50
N ALA A 470 -20.52 8.32 7.71
CA ALA A 470 -19.80 9.52 8.13
C ALA A 470 -18.51 9.19 8.90
N ASN A 471 -17.39 9.71 8.39
CA ASN A 471 -16.14 9.84 9.13
C ASN A 471 -16.12 11.12 9.98
N TYR A 472 -15.16 11.22 10.90
CA TYR A 472 -15.06 12.27 11.90
C TYR A 472 -16.32 12.42 12.78
N MET A 473 -16.94 11.29 13.13
CA MET A 473 -18.20 11.17 13.85
C MET A 473 -18.02 10.21 15.05
N GLU A 474 -17.64 10.75 16.21
CA GLU A 474 -17.36 10.00 17.44
C GLU A 474 -18.66 9.55 18.12
N VAL A 475 -18.71 8.31 18.63
CA VAL A 475 -19.76 7.90 19.59
C VAL A 475 -19.30 8.24 21.00
N VAL A 476 -20.05 9.11 21.68
CA VAL A 476 -19.76 9.59 23.04
C VAL A 476 -20.45 8.72 24.10
N SER A 477 -21.67 8.27 23.82
CA SER A 477 -22.43 7.39 24.71
C SER A 477 -23.51 6.62 23.95
N LEU A 478 -23.85 5.40 24.38
CA LEU A 478 -24.99 4.65 23.85
C LEU A 478 -26.31 5.22 24.40
N LEU A 479 -27.36 5.22 23.57
CA LEU A 479 -28.71 5.61 23.97
C LEU A 479 -29.47 4.37 24.40
N LYS A 480 -29.97 4.34 25.64
CA LYS A 480 -30.79 3.24 26.16
C LYS A 480 -32.25 3.63 26.31
N LYS A 481 -33.12 2.65 26.13
CA LYS A 481 -34.57 2.74 26.34
C LYS A 481 -35.00 1.56 27.21
N THR A 482 -35.71 1.83 28.29
CA THR A 482 -36.34 0.77 29.09
C THR A 482 -37.52 0.18 28.31
N ASP A 483 -37.57 -1.14 28.18
CA ASP A 483 -38.76 -1.85 27.67
C ASP A 483 -39.88 -1.80 28.72
N PRO A 484 -41.07 -1.24 28.41
CA PRO A 484 -42.20 -1.21 29.34
C PRO A 484 -42.74 -2.58 29.75
N GLN A 485 -42.46 -3.67 29.00
CA GLN A 485 -42.98 -5.01 29.29
C GLN A 485 -42.03 -5.83 30.19
N THR A 486 -40.72 -5.81 29.92
CA THR A 486 -39.73 -6.59 30.70
C THR A 486 -38.97 -5.77 31.74
N GLY A 487 -39.05 -4.44 31.71
CA GLY A 487 -38.29 -3.54 32.59
C GLY A 487 -36.78 -3.48 32.28
N LYS A 488 -36.30 -4.19 31.25
CA LYS A 488 -34.87 -4.19 30.86
C LYS A 488 -34.50 -2.93 30.09
N GLU A 489 -33.27 -2.46 30.25
CA GLU A 489 -32.68 -1.45 29.36
C GLU A 489 -32.17 -2.09 28.07
N CYS A 490 -32.66 -1.64 26.93
CA CYS A 490 -32.16 -2.02 25.62
C CYS A 490 -31.44 -0.84 24.94
N VAL A 491 -30.36 -1.10 24.20
CA VAL A 491 -29.70 -0.08 23.38
C VAL A 491 -30.60 0.27 22.18
N SER A 492 -30.65 1.56 21.85
CA SER A 492 -31.61 2.17 20.90
C SER A 492 -30.98 3.24 19.99
N GLY A 493 -29.64 3.26 19.92
CA GLY A 493 -28.86 4.23 19.18
C GLY A 493 -27.61 4.70 19.92
N ALA A 494 -27.04 5.82 19.48
CA ALA A 494 -25.90 6.47 20.12
C ALA A 494 -26.00 8.00 20.05
N ARG A 495 -25.42 8.68 21.04
CA ARG A 495 -25.07 10.09 20.95
C ARG A 495 -23.75 10.21 20.20
N CYS A 496 -23.78 10.94 19.10
CA CYS A 496 -22.66 11.08 18.19
C CYS A 496 -22.20 12.55 18.15
N LYS A 497 -20.88 12.77 18.03
CA LYS A 497 -20.22 14.06 17.94
C LYS A 497 -19.46 14.21 16.63
N ASP A 498 -19.74 15.26 15.86
CA ASP A 498 -18.91 15.63 14.72
C ASP A 498 -17.61 16.26 15.24
N VAL A 499 -16.49 15.55 15.08
CA VAL A 499 -15.18 15.95 15.63
C VAL A 499 -14.65 17.22 14.94
N LEU A 500 -15.11 17.52 13.72
CA LEU A 500 -14.69 18.71 12.97
C LEU A 500 -15.42 19.99 13.40
N THR A 501 -16.70 19.88 13.78
CA THR A 501 -17.55 21.04 14.14
C THR A 501 -17.90 21.14 15.62
N GLY A 502 -17.64 20.08 16.40
CA GLY A 502 -18.01 19.96 17.81
C GLY A 502 -19.50 19.72 18.06
N GLN A 503 -20.34 19.63 17.02
CA GLN A 503 -21.78 19.42 17.17
C GLN A 503 -22.11 17.99 17.64
N GLU A 504 -22.97 17.88 18.66
CA GLU A 504 -23.48 16.61 19.16
C GLU A 504 -24.96 16.42 18.81
N PHE A 505 -25.33 15.20 18.38
CA PHE A 505 -26.72 14.82 18.12
C PHE A 505 -26.95 13.31 18.29
N ASP A 506 -28.20 12.92 18.46
CA ASP A 506 -28.61 11.53 18.74
C ASP A 506 -28.98 10.79 17.45
N VAL A 507 -28.30 9.68 17.15
CA VAL A 507 -28.62 8.78 16.04
C VAL A 507 -29.33 7.55 16.59
N ARG A 508 -30.63 7.40 16.29
CA ARG A 508 -31.46 6.29 16.79
C ARG A 508 -31.40 5.08 15.86
N ALA A 509 -31.31 3.89 16.42
CA ALA A 509 -31.35 2.64 15.67
C ALA A 509 -31.93 1.48 16.49
N LYS A 510 -32.60 0.54 15.82
CA LYS A 510 -33.13 -0.68 16.44
C LYS A 510 -32.01 -1.58 16.96
N CYS A 511 -30.98 -1.78 16.14
CA CYS A 511 -29.76 -2.51 16.48
C CYS A 511 -28.53 -1.61 16.42
N VAL A 512 -27.60 -1.78 17.36
CA VAL A 512 -26.28 -1.15 17.33
C VAL A 512 -25.19 -2.22 17.26
N ILE A 513 -24.26 -2.07 16.32
CA ILE A 513 -23.12 -2.96 16.10
C ILE A 513 -21.83 -2.22 16.44
N ASN A 514 -21.12 -2.69 17.46
CA ASN A 514 -19.77 -2.29 17.82
C ASN A 514 -18.75 -3.09 16.99
N ALA A 515 -18.07 -2.41 16.07
CA ALA A 515 -17.03 -2.96 15.20
C ALA A 515 -15.69 -2.20 15.33
N THR A 516 -15.42 -1.63 16.51
CA THR A 516 -14.32 -0.66 16.74
C THR A 516 -12.93 -1.29 16.93
N GLY A 517 -12.76 -2.58 16.62
CA GLY A 517 -11.46 -3.26 16.55
C GLY A 517 -10.74 -3.28 17.91
N PRO A 518 -9.53 -2.67 18.05
CA PRO A 518 -8.85 -2.62 19.34
C PRO A 518 -9.59 -1.76 20.38
N PHE A 519 -10.51 -0.87 19.96
CA PHE A 519 -11.31 -0.06 20.88
C PHE A 519 -12.60 -0.76 21.34
N THR A 520 -12.85 -2.00 20.93
CA THR A 520 -14.11 -2.75 21.19
C THR A 520 -14.55 -2.71 22.65
N ASP A 521 -13.65 -2.90 23.61
CA ASP A 521 -13.99 -2.87 25.04
C ASP A 521 -14.31 -1.47 25.59
N SER A 522 -13.94 -0.40 24.88
CA SER A 522 -14.33 0.97 25.24
C SER A 522 -15.83 1.17 25.01
N VAL A 523 -16.36 0.68 23.89
CA VAL A 523 -17.79 0.76 23.56
C VAL A 523 -18.61 -0.23 24.39
N ARG A 524 -18.10 -1.45 24.67
CA ARG A 524 -18.75 -2.38 25.61
C ARG A 524 -18.93 -1.77 27.01
N LYS A 525 -17.94 -0.99 27.47
CA LYS A 525 -18.00 -0.26 28.76
C LYS A 525 -18.92 0.98 28.76
N MET A 526 -19.40 1.43 27.60
CA MET A 526 -20.52 2.38 27.50
C MET A 526 -21.88 1.71 27.75
N ASP A 527 -21.99 0.40 27.53
CA ASP A 527 -23.20 -0.40 27.81
C ASP A 527 -23.20 -0.93 29.24
N ASP A 528 -22.20 -1.74 29.62
CA ASP A 528 -21.96 -2.18 30.99
C ASP A 528 -20.53 -1.87 31.44
N LYS A 529 -20.41 -1.04 32.48
CA LYS A 529 -19.14 -0.65 33.10
C LYS A 529 -18.39 -1.83 33.73
N ASN A 530 -19.09 -2.92 34.04
CA ASN A 530 -18.52 -4.13 34.64
C ASN A 530 -18.07 -5.16 33.59
N ALA A 531 -18.29 -4.90 32.29
CA ALA A 531 -17.98 -5.83 31.21
C ALA A 531 -16.48 -6.22 31.23
N ALA A 532 -16.22 -7.51 31.43
CA ALA A 532 -14.88 -8.08 31.38
C ALA A 532 -14.27 -7.89 29.98
N ALA A 533 -13.03 -7.41 29.93
CA ALA A 533 -12.35 -7.12 28.67
C ALA A 533 -12.09 -8.40 27.86
N ILE A 534 -12.41 -8.37 26.56
CA ILE A 534 -12.19 -9.50 25.64
C ILE A 534 -11.00 -9.27 24.71
N CYS A 535 -10.59 -8.01 24.50
CA CYS A 535 -9.49 -7.67 23.61
C CYS A 535 -8.13 -7.77 24.30
N GLN A 536 -7.22 -8.55 23.70
CA GLN A 536 -5.80 -8.56 24.01
C GLN A 536 -5.04 -7.81 22.89
N PRO A 537 -4.73 -6.52 23.07
CA PRO A 537 -3.94 -5.74 22.12
C PRO A 537 -2.50 -6.25 21.97
N SER A 538 -2.02 -6.38 20.72
CA SER A 538 -0.61 -6.61 20.39
C SER A 538 -0.14 -5.67 19.29
N ALA A 539 0.99 -5.00 19.46
CA ALA A 539 1.62 -4.17 18.46
C ALA A 539 2.30 -5.03 17.37
N GLY A 540 2.22 -4.55 16.14
CA GLY A 540 3.00 -5.07 15.02
C GLY A 540 3.61 -3.96 14.22
N VAL A 541 4.94 -3.95 14.13
CA VAL A 541 5.70 -2.99 13.34
C VAL A 541 6.04 -3.56 11.96
N HIS A 542 6.10 -2.68 10.96
CA HIS A 542 6.67 -2.91 9.64
C HIS A 542 7.57 -1.74 9.25
N ILE A 543 8.52 -2.00 8.35
CA ILE A 543 9.37 -0.98 7.72
C ILE A 543 9.21 -1.01 6.20
N VAL A 544 9.50 0.11 5.55
CA VAL A 544 9.64 0.21 4.09
C VAL A 544 11.06 0.59 3.73
N MET A 545 11.62 -0.14 2.78
CA MET A 545 12.94 0.03 2.22
C MET A 545 12.84 0.24 0.69
N PRO A 546 13.88 0.78 0.01
CA PRO A 546 13.92 0.89 -1.44
C PRO A 546 13.59 -0.42 -2.14
N GLY A 547 12.87 -0.33 -3.27
CA GLY A 547 12.42 -1.51 -4.04
C GLY A 547 13.54 -2.44 -4.52
N TYR A 548 14.81 -2.01 -4.55
CA TYR A 548 15.92 -2.91 -4.87
C TYR A 548 16.10 -4.05 -3.85
N TYR A 549 15.48 -4.00 -2.66
CA TYR A 549 15.51 -5.09 -1.68
C TYR A 549 14.56 -6.26 -2.00
N SER A 550 13.63 -6.14 -2.96
CA SER A 550 12.75 -7.25 -3.39
C SER A 550 12.32 -7.10 -4.86
N PRO A 551 12.37 -8.16 -5.68
CA PRO A 551 11.90 -8.10 -7.07
C PRO A 551 10.45 -7.61 -7.16
N GLU A 552 10.18 -6.66 -8.07
CA GLU A 552 8.89 -5.95 -8.18
C GLU A 552 7.65 -6.87 -8.22
N SER A 553 7.82 -8.09 -8.72
CA SER A 553 6.74 -9.06 -8.92
C SER A 553 6.79 -10.30 -8.02
N MET A 554 7.69 -10.38 -7.03
CA MET A 554 7.84 -11.57 -6.18
C MET A 554 8.27 -11.23 -4.75
N GLY A 555 7.46 -11.64 -3.77
CA GLY A 555 7.82 -11.55 -2.35
C GLY A 555 8.72 -12.71 -1.91
N LEU A 556 9.36 -12.57 -0.76
CA LEU A 556 10.14 -13.60 -0.07
C LEU A 556 9.59 -13.84 1.35
N LEU A 557 9.66 -15.10 1.79
CA LEU A 557 9.21 -15.56 3.10
C LEU A 557 10.37 -16.16 3.90
N ASP A 558 10.65 -15.55 5.04
CA ASP A 558 11.40 -16.19 6.13
C ASP A 558 10.43 -17.03 6.99
N PRO A 559 10.57 -18.37 7.04
CA PRO A 559 9.71 -19.24 7.82
C PRO A 559 10.08 -19.36 9.31
N ALA A 560 11.26 -18.86 9.72
CA ALA A 560 11.83 -19.02 11.05
C ALA A 560 12.96 -18.01 11.33
N THR A 561 12.57 -16.81 11.77
CA THR A 561 13.45 -15.78 12.36
C THR A 561 14.22 -16.32 13.56
N SER A 562 15.18 -15.54 14.08
CA SER A 562 15.95 -15.82 15.31
C SER A 562 15.11 -16.22 16.55
N ASP A 563 13.84 -15.82 16.62
CA ASP A 563 12.88 -16.13 17.68
C ASP A 563 11.72 -17.09 17.27
N GLY A 564 11.73 -17.62 16.04
CA GLY A 564 10.68 -18.52 15.52
C GLY A 564 9.38 -17.83 15.07
N ARG A 565 9.36 -16.50 15.00
CA ARG A 565 8.39 -15.73 14.19
C ARG A 565 8.70 -15.90 12.69
N VAL A 566 7.99 -15.12 11.87
CA VAL A 566 7.94 -15.25 10.41
C VAL A 566 7.98 -13.83 9.85
N ILE A 567 8.94 -13.55 8.96
CA ILE A 567 9.06 -12.24 8.29
C ILE A 567 8.79 -12.38 6.80
N PHE A 568 8.04 -11.43 6.28
CA PHE A 568 7.75 -11.26 4.86
C PHE A 568 8.54 -10.08 4.31
N PHE A 569 9.05 -10.23 3.09
CA PHE A 569 9.72 -9.22 2.29
C PHE A 569 8.88 -9.06 1.02
N LEU A 570 8.19 -7.93 0.86
CA LEU A 570 7.09 -7.82 -0.10
C LEU A 570 7.26 -6.59 -1.00
N PRO A 571 7.29 -6.74 -2.34
CA PRO A 571 7.20 -5.60 -3.23
C PRO A 571 5.81 -4.96 -3.07
N TRP A 572 5.73 -3.67 -2.79
CA TRP A 572 4.48 -2.92 -2.63
C TRP A 572 4.68 -1.48 -3.10
N GLN A 573 3.93 -1.08 -4.13
CA GLN A 573 4.03 0.24 -4.78
C GLN A 573 5.50 0.66 -5.08
N LYS A 574 6.25 -0.23 -5.74
CA LYS A 574 7.67 -0.11 -6.10
C LYS A 574 8.68 -0.03 -4.94
N MET A 575 8.24 -0.18 -3.69
CA MET A 575 9.10 -0.30 -2.51
C MET A 575 9.06 -1.72 -1.92
N THR A 576 9.92 -2.01 -0.94
CA THR A 576 9.94 -3.28 -0.21
C THR A 576 9.40 -3.08 1.20
N ILE A 577 8.26 -3.70 1.54
CA ILE A 577 7.84 -3.86 2.94
C ILE A 577 8.64 -5.01 3.56
N ALA A 578 9.19 -4.81 4.76
CA ALA A 578 9.66 -5.88 5.63
C ALA A 578 8.91 -5.86 6.97
N GLY A 579 8.49 -7.03 7.45
CA GLY A 579 7.81 -7.16 8.75
C GLY A 579 7.31 -8.59 9.04
N THR A 580 6.86 -8.90 10.25
CA THR A 580 6.40 -7.96 11.27
C THR A 580 6.67 -8.46 12.69
N THR A 581 6.80 -7.54 13.65
CA THR A 581 6.90 -7.87 15.07
C THR A 581 5.53 -8.21 15.68
N ASP A 582 5.54 -8.76 16.89
CA ASP A 582 4.36 -9.12 17.68
C ASP A 582 4.71 -8.98 19.16
N THR A 583 4.23 -7.89 19.77
CA THR A 583 4.65 -7.41 21.10
C THR A 583 3.42 -6.87 21.85
N PRO A 584 3.07 -7.35 23.05
CA PRO A 584 1.95 -6.82 23.82
C PRO A 584 2.03 -5.31 24.03
N THR A 585 0.89 -4.61 23.94
CA THR A 585 0.86 -3.12 23.96
C THR A 585 -0.44 -2.60 24.56
N ASP A 586 -0.44 -1.39 25.12
CA ASP A 586 -1.68 -0.71 25.50
C ASP A 586 -2.43 -0.15 24.27
N ILE A 587 -3.74 0.02 24.38
CA ILE A 587 -4.57 0.58 23.31
C ILE A 587 -4.32 2.09 23.23
N THR A 588 -3.76 2.55 22.10
CA THR A 588 -3.56 3.97 21.78
C THR A 588 -4.16 4.32 20.41
N GLN A 589 -4.61 5.57 20.26
CA GLN A 589 -5.03 6.15 18.98
C GLN A 589 -3.84 6.36 18.03
N HIS A 590 -2.65 6.58 18.59
CA HIS A 590 -1.42 6.89 17.87
C HIS A 590 -0.34 5.82 18.16
N PRO A 591 -0.43 4.61 17.58
CA PRO A 591 0.58 3.58 17.75
C PRO A 591 1.87 3.93 16.98
N ILE A 592 2.95 4.09 17.74
CA ILE A 592 4.28 4.50 17.27
C ILE A 592 5.18 3.25 17.09
N PRO A 593 5.97 3.14 16.00
CA PRO A 593 6.97 2.08 15.86
C PRO A 593 8.20 2.35 16.76
N SER A 594 8.63 1.36 17.54
CA SER A 594 9.85 1.49 18.35
C SER A 594 11.12 1.29 17.51
N GLU A 595 12.24 1.90 17.94
CA GLU A 595 13.54 1.59 17.31
C GLU A 595 13.98 0.14 17.58
N GLU A 596 13.53 -0.49 18.66
CA GLU A 596 13.87 -1.88 18.96
C GLU A 596 13.21 -2.83 17.94
N ASP A 597 11.94 -2.60 17.60
CA ASP A 597 11.24 -3.32 16.53
C ASP A 597 11.90 -3.08 15.16
N ILE A 598 12.24 -1.81 14.84
CA ILE A 598 12.87 -1.44 13.56
C ILE A 598 14.24 -2.12 13.41
N ASN A 599 15.09 -2.08 14.44
CA ASN A 599 16.39 -2.71 14.40
C ASN A 599 16.32 -4.25 14.46
N PHE A 600 15.30 -4.83 15.11
CA PHE A 600 15.00 -6.26 15.00
C PHE A 600 14.71 -6.67 13.56
N ILE A 601 13.79 -5.98 12.86
CA ILE A 601 13.46 -6.30 11.47
C ILE A 601 14.72 -6.14 10.58
N LEU A 602 15.50 -5.07 10.74
CA LEU A 602 16.75 -4.86 10.00
C LEU A 602 17.80 -5.96 10.25
N ASN A 603 17.86 -6.55 11.45
CA ASN A 603 18.76 -7.66 11.75
C ASN A 603 18.32 -8.96 11.06
N GLU A 604 17.03 -9.29 11.07
CA GLU A 604 16.54 -10.47 10.34
C GLU A 604 16.66 -10.29 8.82
N VAL A 605 16.50 -9.06 8.29
CA VAL A 605 16.79 -8.72 6.88
C VAL A 605 18.26 -9.03 6.53
N ARG A 606 19.21 -8.66 7.40
CA ARG A 606 20.66 -8.96 7.20
C ARG A 606 20.96 -10.45 7.17
N ASN A 607 20.23 -11.27 7.93
CA ASN A 607 20.48 -12.72 8.00
C ASN A 607 20.16 -13.46 6.68
N TYR A 608 19.23 -12.94 5.88
CA TYR A 608 18.77 -13.56 4.62
C TYR A 608 19.51 -13.08 3.38
N LEU A 609 20.08 -11.89 3.43
CA LEU A 609 20.83 -11.31 2.31
C LEU A 609 22.30 -11.74 2.33
N SER A 610 22.95 -11.70 1.18
CA SER A 610 24.39 -11.93 1.02
C SER A 610 25.18 -10.78 1.66
N CYS A 611 26.32 -11.09 2.28
CA CYS A 611 27.22 -10.12 2.90
C CYS A 611 27.68 -8.98 1.96
N ASP A 612 27.56 -9.18 0.65
CA ASP A 612 27.77 -8.19 -0.40
C ASP A 612 26.79 -6.98 -0.32
N VAL A 613 25.69 -7.09 0.44
CA VAL A 613 24.61 -6.10 0.57
C VAL A 613 24.57 -5.56 2.01
N GLU A 614 25.06 -4.35 2.21
CA GLU A 614 25.03 -3.66 3.51
C GLU A 614 23.62 -3.07 3.76
N VAL A 615 22.87 -3.65 4.70
CA VAL A 615 21.52 -3.18 5.09
C VAL A 615 21.66 -2.12 6.19
N ARG A 616 21.26 -0.88 5.93
CA ARG A 616 21.49 0.29 6.80
C ARG A 616 20.17 0.81 7.39
N ARG A 617 20.25 1.45 8.57
CA ARG A 617 19.10 2.12 9.19
C ARG A 617 18.59 3.31 8.37
N GLY A 618 19.46 3.93 7.57
CA GLY A 618 19.11 4.99 6.62
C GLY A 618 18.28 4.51 5.42
N ASP A 619 18.28 3.21 5.13
CA ASP A 619 17.45 2.64 4.05
C ASP A 619 15.97 2.50 4.45
N VAL A 620 15.60 2.83 5.69
CA VAL A 620 14.20 2.83 6.15
C VAL A 620 13.54 4.17 5.77
N LEU A 621 12.71 4.12 4.72
CA LEU A 621 12.01 5.26 4.14
C LEU A 621 10.74 5.65 4.94
N ALA A 622 10.12 4.66 5.57
CA ALA A 622 8.99 4.78 6.50
C ALA A 622 8.95 3.56 7.43
N ALA A 623 8.37 3.72 8.62
CA ALA A 623 8.01 2.60 9.49
C ALA A 623 6.66 2.88 10.14
N TRP A 624 5.86 1.86 10.45
CA TRP A 624 4.59 2.08 11.15
C TRP A 624 4.30 0.98 12.17
N SER A 625 3.51 1.29 13.19
CA SER A 625 2.97 0.32 14.15
C SER A 625 1.45 0.23 14.03
N GLY A 626 0.90 -0.99 14.09
CA GLY A 626 -0.54 -1.25 14.12
C GLY A 626 -0.93 -2.21 15.25
N ILE A 627 -2.02 -1.91 15.95
CA ILE A 627 -2.52 -2.73 17.06
C ILE A 627 -3.46 -3.82 16.53
N ARG A 628 -3.11 -5.09 16.78
CA ARG A 628 -3.92 -6.26 16.49
C ARG A 628 -4.96 -6.47 17.60
N PRO A 629 -6.26 -6.49 17.30
CA PRO A 629 -7.29 -6.85 18.29
C PRO A 629 -7.37 -8.37 18.40
N LEU A 630 -6.46 -8.99 19.17
CA LEU A 630 -6.60 -10.41 19.50
C LEU A 630 -7.72 -10.57 20.54
N VAL A 631 -8.35 -11.75 20.63
CA VAL A 631 -9.56 -11.93 21.45
C VAL A 631 -9.52 -13.20 22.29
N ILE A 632 -9.92 -13.08 23.55
CA ILE A 632 -10.34 -14.19 24.40
C ILE A 632 -11.83 -14.41 24.15
N ASP A 633 -12.27 -15.64 23.87
CA ASP A 633 -13.70 -15.94 23.81
C ASP A 633 -14.27 -16.01 25.25
N PRO A 634 -15.19 -15.12 25.65
CA PRO A 634 -15.78 -15.12 26.99
C PRO A 634 -16.66 -16.36 27.28
N LYS A 635 -16.96 -17.18 26.26
CA LYS A 635 -17.74 -18.42 26.37
C LYS A 635 -16.85 -19.67 26.38
N SER A 636 -15.53 -19.52 26.22
CA SER A 636 -14.56 -20.62 26.32
C SER A 636 -14.19 -20.92 27.78
N ALA A 637 -14.07 -22.21 28.11
CA ALA A 637 -13.52 -22.65 29.39
C ALA A 637 -11.98 -22.49 29.48
N ASP A 638 -11.28 -22.43 28.33
CA ASP A 638 -9.85 -22.15 28.25
C ASP A 638 -9.62 -20.67 27.94
N THR A 639 -9.53 -19.87 29.00
CA THR A 639 -9.30 -18.42 28.95
C THR A 639 -7.86 -18.02 28.61
N GLN A 640 -6.93 -18.97 28.46
CA GLN A 640 -5.58 -18.71 27.95
C GLN A 640 -5.46 -18.97 26.44
N SER A 641 -6.41 -19.70 25.84
CA SER A 641 -6.48 -19.89 24.39
C SER A 641 -6.96 -18.63 23.66
N ILE A 642 -6.00 -17.79 23.23
CA ILE A 642 -6.29 -16.63 22.36
C ILE A 642 -6.93 -17.13 21.05
N SER A 643 -8.19 -16.76 20.83
CA SER A 643 -8.92 -17.11 19.60
C SER A 643 -8.30 -16.39 18.40
N ARG A 644 -8.10 -17.14 17.31
CA ARG A 644 -7.64 -16.62 16.02
C ARG A 644 -8.77 -16.47 14.99
N ASN A 645 -10.00 -16.71 15.44
CA ASN A 645 -11.23 -16.44 14.71
C ASN A 645 -11.79 -15.08 15.18
N HIS A 646 -12.92 -14.66 14.63
CA HIS A 646 -13.75 -13.62 15.22
C HIS A 646 -14.67 -14.19 16.31
N VAL A 647 -15.18 -13.31 17.16
CA VAL A 647 -16.23 -13.56 18.14
C VAL A 647 -17.35 -12.55 17.91
N VAL A 648 -18.58 -13.03 17.75
CA VAL A 648 -19.80 -12.22 17.82
C VAL A 648 -20.36 -12.36 19.23
N ASP A 649 -20.33 -11.27 19.98
CA ASP A 649 -20.89 -11.17 21.33
C ASP A 649 -22.16 -10.33 21.34
N VAL A 650 -23.09 -10.63 22.24
CA VAL A 650 -24.39 -9.96 22.36
C VAL A 650 -24.66 -9.71 23.84
N SER A 651 -24.78 -8.44 24.23
CA SER A 651 -25.05 -8.05 25.62
C SER A 651 -26.52 -8.24 26.00
N GLU A 652 -26.84 -8.21 27.29
CA GLU A 652 -28.22 -8.27 27.78
C GLU A 652 -29.10 -7.11 27.30
N SER A 653 -28.50 -5.98 26.90
CA SER A 653 -29.19 -4.81 26.34
C SER A 653 -29.37 -4.88 24.82
N GLY A 654 -28.86 -5.93 24.16
CA GLY A 654 -28.92 -6.10 22.72
C GLY A 654 -27.82 -5.39 21.92
N LEU A 655 -26.79 -4.80 22.56
CA LEU A 655 -25.59 -4.36 21.84
C LEU A 655 -24.88 -5.58 21.24
N ILE A 656 -24.64 -5.54 19.93
CA ILE A 656 -23.88 -6.57 19.23
C ILE A 656 -22.44 -6.10 19.08
N THR A 657 -21.48 -6.95 19.41
CA THR A 657 -20.05 -6.68 19.27
C THR A 657 -19.40 -7.71 18.38
N ILE A 658 -18.65 -7.26 17.38
CA ILE A 658 -17.77 -8.09 16.55
C ILE A 658 -16.31 -7.78 16.90
N ALA A 659 -15.59 -8.80 17.39
CA ALA A 659 -14.22 -8.69 17.85
C ALA A 659 -13.32 -9.73 17.15
N GLY A 660 -12.02 -9.44 17.01
CA GLY A 660 -11.04 -10.38 16.48
C GLY A 660 -11.10 -10.53 14.96
N GLY A 661 -10.87 -11.76 14.49
CA GLY A 661 -10.85 -12.08 13.06
C GLY A 661 -9.61 -11.56 12.32
N LYS A 662 -9.73 -11.39 10.99
CA LYS A 662 -8.62 -11.03 10.08
C LYS A 662 -9.15 -10.16 8.96
N TRP A 663 -8.26 -9.35 8.34
CA TRP A 663 -8.64 -8.57 7.15
C TRP A 663 -9.21 -9.47 6.03
N THR A 664 -8.55 -10.60 5.72
CA THR A 664 -9.04 -11.58 4.73
C THR A 664 -10.50 -11.97 4.89
N THR A 665 -10.99 -12.11 6.14
CA THR A 665 -12.32 -12.67 6.43
C THR A 665 -13.38 -11.61 6.74
N TYR A 666 -13.10 -10.32 6.49
CA TYR A 666 -13.99 -9.21 6.87
C TYR A 666 -15.45 -9.36 6.39
N ARG A 667 -15.67 -9.96 5.21
CA ARG A 667 -16.99 -10.15 4.59
C ARG A 667 -17.79 -11.27 5.29
N SER A 668 -17.15 -12.41 5.58
CA SER A 668 -17.73 -13.49 6.41
C SER A 668 -18.04 -13.00 7.83
N MET A 669 -17.11 -12.25 8.44
CA MET A 669 -17.31 -11.60 9.73
C MET A 669 -18.52 -10.64 9.73
N ALA A 670 -18.68 -9.85 8.65
CA ALA A 670 -19.81 -8.97 8.47
C ALA A 670 -21.13 -9.75 8.32
N GLU A 671 -21.13 -10.79 7.49
CA GLU A 671 -22.29 -11.66 7.28
C GLU A 671 -22.75 -12.32 8.59
N ASP A 672 -21.84 -12.90 9.38
CA ASP A 672 -22.16 -13.45 10.71
C ASP A 672 -22.74 -12.39 11.66
N THR A 673 -22.15 -11.19 11.68
CA THR A 673 -22.57 -10.10 12.58
C THR A 673 -23.95 -9.56 12.20
N VAL A 674 -24.24 -9.40 10.91
CA VAL A 674 -25.55 -8.95 10.42
C VAL A 674 -26.59 -10.06 10.55
N ASN A 675 -26.22 -11.33 10.35
CA ASN A 675 -27.10 -12.48 10.65
C ASN A 675 -27.49 -12.52 12.14
N ALA A 676 -26.55 -12.21 13.06
CA ALA A 676 -26.85 -12.05 14.48
C ALA A 676 -27.77 -10.85 14.74
N ALA A 677 -27.53 -9.69 14.11
CA ALA A 677 -28.39 -8.51 14.23
C ALA A 677 -29.84 -8.78 13.80
N ILE A 678 -30.02 -9.41 12.64
CA ILE A 678 -31.32 -9.84 12.11
C ILE A 678 -32.04 -10.75 13.11
N LYS A 679 -31.34 -11.74 13.68
CA LYS A 679 -31.92 -12.71 14.62
C LYS A 679 -32.26 -12.12 15.99
N VAL A 680 -31.40 -11.28 16.56
CA VAL A 680 -31.58 -10.70 17.91
C VAL A 680 -32.67 -9.63 17.90
N HIS A 681 -32.68 -8.76 16.89
CA HIS A 681 -33.59 -7.61 16.80
C HIS A 681 -34.80 -7.83 15.87
N ASN A 682 -35.00 -9.08 15.41
CA ASN A 682 -36.11 -9.50 14.54
C ASN A 682 -36.29 -8.61 13.29
N LEU A 683 -35.17 -8.22 12.67
CA LEU A 683 -35.16 -7.32 11.50
C LEU A 683 -35.61 -8.07 10.24
N LYS A 684 -36.26 -7.37 9.31
CA LYS A 684 -36.67 -7.93 8.02
C LYS A 684 -35.59 -7.70 6.97
N ALA A 685 -34.88 -8.75 6.57
CA ALA A 685 -33.74 -8.68 5.65
C ALA A 685 -33.59 -9.99 4.84
N GLY A 686 -32.92 -9.89 3.70
CA GLY A 686 -32.52 -11.05 2.89
C GLY A 686 -31.23 -11.75 3.36
N PRO A 687 -30.85 -12.85 2.69
CA PRO A 687 -29.51 -13.44 2.80
C PRO A 687 -28.44 -12.46 2.30
N SER A 688 -27.17 -12.67 2.65
CA SER A 688 -26.09 -11.81 2.17
C SER A 688 -26.01 -11.79 0.65
N ARG A 689 -25.69 -10.62 0.10
CA ARG A 689 -25.50 -10.37 -1.34
C ARG A 689 -24.08 -9.89 -1.65
N THR A 690 -23.14 -10.07 -0.73
CA THR A 690 -21.80 -9.48 -0.79
C THR A 690 -20.76 -10.32 -1.55
N VAL A 691 -21.00 -11.62 -1.75
CA VAL A 691 -20.16 -12.47 -2.61
C VAL A 691 -20.38 -12.08 -4.07
N GLY A 692 -19.31 -11.82 -4.81
CA GLY A 692 -19.35 -11.33 -6.20
C GLY A 692 -19.82 -9.87 -6.36
N LEU A 693 -20.04 -9.14 -5.27
CA LEU A 693 -20.45 -7.73 -5.33
C LEU A 693 -19.24 -6.82 -5.57
N PHE A 694 -19.06 -6.40 -6.83
CA PHE A 694 -18.00 -5.47 -7.24
C PHE A 694 -17.98 -4.19 -6.40
N LEU A 695 -16.82 -3.86 -5.86
CA LEU A 695 -16.57 -2.61 -5.17
C LEU A 695 -16.37 -1.47 -6.18
N GLN A 696 -16.55 -0.22 -5.73
CA GLN A 696 -16.23 0.99 -6.51
C GLN A 696 -14.86 0.85 -7.20
N GLY A 697 -14.80 1.15 -8.50
CA GLY A 697 -13.59 1.04 -9.34
C GLY A 697 -13.40 -0.34 -9.98
N GLY A 698 -14.06 -1.39 -9.48
CA GLY A 698 -13.80 -2.77 -9.89
C GLY A 698 -14.47 -3.22 -11.19
N LYS A 699 -15.55 -2.56 -11.62
CA LYS A 699 -16.49 -3.14 -12.59
C LYS A 699 -15.99 -3.09 -14.03
N ASP A 700 -15.57 -1.91 -14.50
CA ASP A 700 -15.12 -1.69 -15.87
C ASP A 700 -13.58 -1.65 -15.97
N TRP A 701 -12.89 -2.29 -15.02
CA TRP A 701 -11.43 -2.34 -14.96
C TRP A 701 -10.81 -3.35 -15.94
N SER A 702 -9.61 -3.04 -16.43
CA SER A 702 -8.74 -4.02 -17.09
C SER A 702 -7.26 -3.70 -16.86
N PRO A 703 -6.35 -4.69 -16.96
CA PRO A 703 -4.91 -4.46 -16.93
C PRO A 703 -4.39 -3.50 -18.01
N THR A 704 -5.18 -3.25 -19.05
CA THR A 704 -4.88 -2.32 -20.17
C THR A 704 -5.52 -0.94 -20.01
N LEU A 705 -6.30 -0.68 -18.95
CA LEU A 705 -7.02 0.58 -18.77
C LEU A 705 -6.09 1.80 -18.78
N TYR A 706 -4.86 1.66 -18.25
CA TYR A 706 -3.85 2.72 -18.27
C TYR A 706 -3.49 3.20 -19.68
N ILE A 707 -3.55 2.33 -20.70
CA ILE A 707 -3.23 2.70 -22.09
C ILE A 707 -4.22 3.77 -22.58
N ARG A 708 -5.49 3.66 -22.19
CA ARG A 708 -6.52 4.66 -22.50
C ARG A 708 -6.32 5.96 -21.72
N LEU A 709 -5.84 5.92 -20.47
CA LEU A 709 -5.50 7.14 -19.73
C LEU A 709 -4.33 7.89 -20.40
N VAL A 710 -3.34 7.18 -20.92
CA VAL A 710 -2.24 7.77 -21.72
C VAL A 710 -2.77 8.35 -23.05
N GLN A 711 -3.61 7.61 -23.78
CA GLN A 711 -4.11 8.00 -25.10
C GLN A 711 -5.17 9.12 -25.06
N ASP A 712 -6.17 9.00 -24.18
CA ASP A 712 -7.33 9.89 -24.13
C ASP A 712 -7.00 11.24 -23.45
N TYR A 713 -5.97 11.29 -22.58
CA TYR A 713 -5.62 12.50 -21.77
C TYR A 713 -4.17 12.99 -21.92
N GLY A 714 -3.25 12.18 -22.48
CA GLY A 714 -1.82 12.54 -22.52
C GLY A 714 -1.11 12.46 -21.17
N LEU A 715 -1.60 11.59 -20.27
CA LEU A 715 -0.95 11.27 -19.00
C LEU A 715 0.36 10.48 -19.22
N GLU A 716 1.30 10.63 -18.30
CA GLU A 716 2.49 9.79 -18.24
C GLU A 716 2.14 8.32 -17.94
N SER A 717 2.85 7.36 -18.56
CA SER A 717 2.54 5.93 -18.40
C SER A 717 2.59 5.44 -16.95
N GLU A 718 3.48 5.98 -16.12
CA GLU A 718 3.58 5.61 -14.70
C GLU A 718 2.37 6.12 -13.90
N VAL A 719 2.02 7.39 -14.08
CA VAL A 719 0.82 8.01 -13.47
C VAL A 719 -0.45 7.28 -13.94
N ALA A 720 -0.56 6.98 -15.23
CA ALA A 720 -1.68 6.22 -15.77
C ALA A 720 -1.81 4.81 -15.16
N GLN A 721 -0.70 4.11 -14.92
CA GLN A 721 -0.69 2.80 -14.27
C GLN A 721 -1.09 2.89 -12.79
N HIS A 722 -0.55 3.88 -12.06
CA HIS A 722 -0.93 4.18 -10.68
C HIS A 722 -2.43 4.48 -10.55
N LEU A 723 -2.97 5.37 -11.39
CA LEU A 723 -4.39 5.73 -11.35
C LEU A 723 -5.28 4.51 -11.69
N ALA A 724 -4.91 3.73 -12.72
CA ALA A 724 -5.66 2.53 -13.10
C ALA A 724 -5.65 1.43 -12.03
N ALA A 725 -4.61 1.33 -11.20
CA ALA A 725 -4.56 0.42 -10.05
C ALA A 725 -5.31 0.98 -8.82
N THR A 726 -5.17 2.28 -8.54
CA THR A 726 -5.69 2.89 -7.30
C THR A 726 -7.18 3.23 -7.37
N TYR A 727 -7.69 3.60 -8.54
CA TYR A 727 -9.09 4.07 -8.71
C TYR A 727 -9.91 3.19 -9.66
N GLY A 728 -9.26 2.28 -10.40
CA GLY A 728 -9.95 1.37 -11.32
C GLY A 728 -10.72 2.12 -12.41
N ASP A 729 -12.01 1.81 -12.59
CA ASP A 729 -12.90 2.55 -13.50
C ASP A 729 -13.00 4.07 -13.18
N LYS A 730 -12.74 4.48 -11.94
CA LYS A 730 -12.73 5.89 -11.51
C LYS A 730 -11.46 6.65 -11.87
N ALA A 731 -10.44 5.99 -12.41
CA ALA A 731 -9.23 6.67 -12.90
C ALA A 731 -9.52 7.72 -13.98
N PHE A 732 -10.57 7.53 -14.79
CA PHE A 732 -11.03 8.52 -15.78
C PHE A 732 -11.62 9.79 -15.13
N GLU A 733 -12.28 9.66 -13.98
CA GLU A 733 -12.81 10.80 -13.23
C GLU A 733 -11.67 11.63 -12.63
N VAL A 734 -10.63 10.98 -12.09
CA VAL A 734 -9.39 11.64 -11.64
C VAL A 734 -8.65 12.32 -12.80
N ALA A 735 -8.46 11.62 -13.93
CA ALA A 735 -7.78 12.17 -15.11
C ALA A 735 -8.47 13.43 -15.67
N LYS A 736 -9.80 13.47 -15.63
CA LYS A 736 -10.60 14.65 -16.01
C LYS A 736 -10.42 15.86 -15.09
N MET A 737 -9.96 15.65 -13.84
CA MET A 737 -9.64 16.72 -12.89
C MET A 737 -8.17 17.18 -12.96
N ALA A 738 -7.34 16.60 -13.84
CA ALA A 738 -5.92 16.88 -13.90
C ALA A 738 -5.59 18.19 -14.65
N SER A 739 -4.85 19.06 -13.96
CA SER A 739 -4.24 20.27 -14.53
C SER A 739 -3.30 19.93 -15.70
N VAL A 740 -3.28 20.78 -16.73
CA VAL A 740 -2.22 20.78 -17.75
C VAL A 740 -0.87 21.13 -17.12
N THR A 741 0.21 20.52 -17.60
CA THR A 741 1.55 20.67 -17.01
C THR A 741 2.36 21.83 -17.59
N GLY A 742 1.93 22.40 -18.72
CA GLY A 742 2.71 23.32 -19.54
C GLY A 742 3.86 22.67 -20.33
N LYS A 743 4.10 21.36 -20.17
CA LYS A 743 5.13 20.59 -20.88
C LYS A 743 4.57 19.98 -22.16
N ARG A 744 5.44 19.68 -23.14
CA ARG A 744 5.07 18.89 -24.33
C ARG A 744 4.67 17.45 -23.97
N TRP A 745 5.26 16.91 -22.91
CA TRP A 745 4.92 15.61 -22.32
C TRP A 745 5.34 15.57 -20.83
N PRO A 746 4.57 14.93 -19.93
CA PRO A 746 3.14 14.60 -20.10
C PRO A 746 2.30 15.87 -20.24
N ILE A 747 1.15 15.78 -20.90
CA ILE A 747 0.30 16.94 -21.22
C ILE A 747 -0.48 17.40 -19.99
N VAL A 748 -1.03 16.45 -19.22
CA VAL A 748 -1.75 16.67 -17.97
C VAL A 748 -1.14 15.83 -16.84
N GLY A 749 -1.49 16.16 -15.60
CA GLY A 749 -1.03 15.43 -14.41
C GLY A 749 0.22 16.05 -13.81
N VAL A 750 0.05 17.19 -13.15
CA VAL A 750 1.09 17.78 -12.28
C VAL A 750 1.31 16.85 -11.09
N ARG A 751 2.52 16.29 -10.94
CA ARG A 751 2.91 15.47 -9.79
C ARG A 751 2.99 16.30 -8.51
N LEU A 752 2.66 15.70 -7.36
CA LEU A 752 2.79 16.31 -6.04
C LEU A 752 4.23 16.32 -5.50
N VAL A 753 5.04 15.34 -5.91
CA VAL A 753 6.47 15.16 -5.62
C VAL A 753 7.09 14.42 -6.81
N SER A 754 8.36 14.66 -7.14
CA SER A 754 8.89 14.26 -8.44
C SER A 754 8.97 12.73 -8.63
N GLU A 755 9.40 12.02 -7.59
CA GLU A 755 9.76 10.60 -7.60
C GLU A 755 8.55 9.65 -7.61
N PHE A 756 7.36 10.14 -7.27
CA PHE A 756 6.16 9.30 -7.14
C PHE A 756 5.07 9.69 -8.13
N PRO A 757 4.24 8.73 -8.60
CA PRO A 757 3.21 8.97 -9.60
C PRO A 757 1.96 9.70 -9.10
N TYR A 758 1.99 10.29 -7.90
CA TYR A 758 0.84 10.97 -7.30
C TYR A 758 0.63 12.36 -7.89
N ILE A 759 -0.60 12.73 -8.23
CA ILE A 759 -0.92 14.01 -8.89
C ILE A 759 -1.92 14.89 -8.13
N GLU A 760 -1.89 16.20 -8.37
CA GLU A 760 -2.79 17.19 -7.73
C GLU A 760 -4.29 16.83 -7.84
N ALA A 761 -4.68 16.17 -8.93
CA ALA A 761 -6.05 15.72 -9.17
C ALA A 761 -6.55 14.73 -8.10
N GLU A 762 -5.67 13.91 -7.53
CA GLU A 762 -6.01 12.96 -6.48
C GLU A 762 -6.35 13.66 -5.16
N VAL A 763 -5.86 14.88 -4.91
CA VAL A 763 -6.27 15.69 -3.74
C VAL A 763 -7.73 16.09 -3.87
N LYS A 764 -8.12 16.59 -5.04
CA LYS A 764 -9.50 16.99 -5.35
C LYS A 764 -10.46 15.77 -5.32
N TYR A 765 -10.03 14.65 -5.91
CA TYR A 765 -10.83 13.42 -5.89
C TYR A 765 -10.89 12.79 -4.49
N GLY A 766 -9.80 12.84 -3.72
CA GLY A 766 -9.77 12.36 -2.34
C GLY A 766 -10.76 13.07 -1.42
N ILE A 767 -11.05 14.35 -1.66
CA ILE A 767 -12.10 15.11 -0.97
C ILE A 767 -13.51 14.59 -1.33
N LYS A 768 -13.77 14.23 -2.61
CA LYS A 768 -15.00 13.49 -2.97
C LYS A 768 -15.09 12.14 -2.26
N GLU A 769 -13.96 11.54 -1.91
CA GLU A 769 -13.84 10.34 -1.09
C GLU A 769 -13.69 10.64 0.41
N TYR A 770 -14.35 11.70 0.88
CA TYR A 770 -14.46 12.13 2.28
C TYR A 770 -13.16 12.52 3.01
N ALA A 771 -12.05 12.80 2.30
CA ALA A 771 -10.85 13.32 2.96
C ALA A 771 -11.11 14.73 3.56
N CYS A 772 -10.95 14.85 4.87
CA CYS A 772 -11.21 16.06 5.65
C CYS A 772 -9.94 16.65 6.31
N THR A 773 -8.83 15.90 6.31
CA THR A 773 -7.52 16.31 6.83
C THR A 773 -6.39 16.02 5.85
N ALA A 774 -5.27 16.72 5.97
CA ALA A 774 -4.05 16.46 5.20
C ALA A 774 -3.50 15.04 5.47
N VAL A 775 -3.71 14.52 6.68
CA VAL A 775 -3.34 13.15 7.07
C VAL A 775 -4.12 12.12 6.25
N ASP A 776 -5.41 12.34 5.95
CA ASP A 776 -6.21 11.44 5.08
C ASP A 776 -5.56 11.29 3.71
N MET A 777 -5.07 12.39 3.15
CA MET A 777 -4.46 12.43 1.82
C MET A 777 -3.11 11.70 1.77
N ILE A 778 -2.16 12.05 2.63
CA ILE A 778 -0.81 11.44 2.61
C ILE A 778 -0.81 9.99 3.12
N SER A 779 -1.69 9.66 4.07
CA SER A 779 -1.66 8.35 4.74
C SER A 779 -2.62 7.33 4.14
N ARG A 780 -3.81 7.72 3.66
CA ARG A 780 -4.88 6.79 3.26
C ARG A 780 -5.28 6.88 1.78
N ARG A 781 -5.39 8.09 1.21
CA ARG A 781 -5.77 8.28 -0.21
C ARG A 781 -4.60 8.00 -1.17
N THR A 782 -3.41 8.56 -0.93
CA THR A 782 -2.21 8.30 -1.76
C THR A 782 -1.39 7.11 -1.25
N ARG A 783 -1.27 6.97 0.09
CA ARG A 783 -0.31 6.09 0.80
C ARG A 783 1.15 6.58 0.79
N LEU A 784 1.44 7.78 0.28
CA LEU A 784 2.79 8.34 0.18
C LEU A 784 3.57 8.30 1.52
N ALA A 785 2.90 8.63 2.64
CA ALA A 785 3.49 8.57 3.98
C ALA A 785 3.93 7.16 4.41
N PHE A 786 3.34 6.11 3.84
CA PHE A 786 3.75 4.71 4.06
C PHE A 786 4.86 4.26 3.11
N LEU A 787 5.22 5.02 2.08
CA LEU A 787 6.31 4.68 1.15
C LEU A 787 7.61 5.44 1.45
N ASN A 788 7.52 6.75 1.66
CA ASN A 788 8.64 7.61 1.98
C ASN A 788 8.14 8.84 2.72
N VAL A 789 8.56 9.00 3.98
CA VAL A 789 8.12 10.12 4.82
C VAL A 789 8.62 11.48 4.31
N GLN A 790 9.82 11.54 3.74
CA GLN A 790 10.39 12.80 3.25
C GLN A 790 9.63 13.31 2.02
N ALA A 791 9.28 12.42 1.10
CA ALA A 791 8.44 12.76 -0.05
C ALA A 791 6.99 13.14 0.36
N ALA A 792 6.49 12.59 1.48
CA ALA A 792 5.22 13.02 2.07
C ALA A 792 5.31 14.41 2.71
N GLU A 793 6.45 14.74 3.32
CA GLU A 793 6.74 16.06 3.91
C GLU A 793 6.91 17.14 2.82
N GLU A 794 7.60 16.84 1.73
CA GLU A 794 7.73 17.72 0.55
C GLU A 794 6.36 18.01 -0.10
N ALA A 795 5.52 16.99 -0.27
CA ALA A 795 4.19 17.14 -0.85
C ALA A 795 3.19 17.88 0.06
N LEU A 796 3.44 17.94 1.37
CA LEU A 796 2.45 18.40 2.36
C LEU A 796 1.98 19.84 2.16
N PRO A 797 2.84 20.85 1.98
CA PRO A 797 2.41 22.24 1.75
C PRO A 797 1.48 22.38 0.55
N ARG A 798 1.76 21.68 -0.56
CA ARG A 798 0.92 21.71 -1.77
C ARG A 798 -0.41 20.98 -1.57
N ILE A 799 -0.43 19.87 -0.83
CA ILE A 799 -1.67 19.19 -0.43
C ILE A 799 -2.53 20.10 0.46
N VAL A 800 -1.94 20.77 1.45
CA VAL A 800 -2.65 21.69 2.36
C VAL A 800 -3.19 22.92 1.62
N GLU A 801 -2.45 23.47 0.65
CA GLU A 801 -2.93 24.56 -0.22
C GLU A 801 -4.16 24.12 -1.05
N LEU A 802 -4.06 22.96 -1.72
CA LEU A 802 -5.14 22.41 -2.54
C LEU A 802 -6.37 22.06 -1.71
N MET A 803 -6.20 21.35 -0.59
CA MET A 803 -7.31 21.05 0.33
C MET A 803 -7.91 22.32 0.91
N GLY A 804 -7.09 23.27 1.36
CA GLY A 804 -7.56 24.53 1.92
C GLY A 804 -8.33 25.41 0.93
N ARG A 805 -8.02 25.31 -0.37
CA ARG A 805 -8.80 25.96 -1.44
C ARG A 805 -10.16 25.28 -1.67
N GLU A 806 -10.20 23.96 -1.79
CA GLU A 806 -11.45 23.24 -2.10
C GLU A 806 -12.39 23.13 -0.88
N LEU A 807 -11.84 23.10 0.34
CA LEU A 807 -12.57 23.04 1.62
C LEU A 807 -12.72 24.41 2.33
N ASN A 808 -12.32 25.51 1.68
CA ASN A 808 -12.42 26.88 2.19
C ASN A 808 -11.79 27.09 3.59
N TRP A 809 -10.60 26.54 3.82
CA TRP A 809 -9.86 26.73 5.07
C TRP A 809 -9.24 28.13 5.16
N ASP A 810 -9.34 28.75 6.33
CA ASP A 810 -8.50 29.89 6.70
C ASP A 810 -7.03 29.49 6.91
N ASP A 811 -6.14 30.47 7.02
CA ASP A 811 -4.70 30.22 7.12
C ASP A 811 -4.28 29.60 8.47
N HIS A 812 -5.04 29.81 9.55
CA HIS A 812 -4.80 29.14 10.83
C HIS A 812 -5.18 27.64 10.75
N ARG A 813 -6.25 27.31 10.04
CA ARG A 813 -6.66 25.93 9.75
C ARG A 813 -5.63 25.22 8.85
N LYS A 814 -5.07 25.89 7.85
CA LYS A 814 -3.97 25.37 7.01
C LYS A 814 -2.72 25.06 7.85
N GLU A 815 -2.27 26.02 8.65
CA GLU A 815 -1.09 25.84 9.51
C GLU A 815 -1.30 24.70 10.52
N LYS A 816 -2.48 24.63 11.15
CA LYS A 816 -2.85 23.54 12.06
C LYS A 816 -2.82 22.17 11.38
N GLU A 817 -3.30 22.06 10.15
CA GLU A 817 -3.27 20.82 9.37
C GLU A 817 -1.85 20.42 8.97
N LEU A 818 -1.03 21.37 8.52
CA LEU A 818 0.38 21.15 8.22
C LEU A 818 1.15 20.64 9.44
N GLU A 819 1.01 21.31 10.58
CA GLU A 819 1.64 20.93 11.85
C GLU A 819 1.13 19.60 12.41
N THR A 820 -0.15 19.27 12.21
CA THR A 820 -0.72 17.97 12.60
C THR A 820 -0.15 16.85 11.72
N ALA A 821 -0.04 17.09 10.42
CA ALA A 821 0.51 16.11 9.48
C ALA A 821 2.02 15.89 9.65
N LYS A 822 2.82 16.94 9.91
CA LYS A 822 4.23 16.80 10.31
C LYS A 822 4.37 15.95 11.57
N LYS A 823 3.53 16.15 12.60
CA LYS A 823 3.57 15.35 13.84
C LYS A 823 3.20 13.88 13.60
N PHE A 824 2.21 13.62 12.75
CA PHE A 824 1.89 12.26 12.30
C PHE A 824 3.08 11.59 11.60
N LEU A 825 3.74 12.29 10.66
CA LEU A 825 4.94 11.80 9.99
C LEU A 825 6.12 11.57 10.95
N TYR A 826 6.34 12.50 11.88
CA TYR A 826 7.41 12.44 12.87
C TYR A 826 7.27 11.24 13.81
N TYR A 827 6.13 11.11 14.47
CA TYR A 827 5.93 10.08 15.51
C TYR A 827 5.42 8.75 14.95
N GLU A 828 4.36 8.74 14.14
CA GLU A 828 3.69 7.49 13.75
C GLU A 828 4.31 6.80 12.54
N MET A 829 4.98 7.56 11.67
CA MET A 829 5.64 7.03 10.46
C MET A 829 7.16 6.81 10.61
N GLY A 830 7.70 6.92 11.84
CA GLY A 830 9.06 6.48 12.19
C GLY A 830 10.20 7.46 11.83
N TYR A 831 9.88 8.72 11.52
CA TYR A 831 10.88 9.73 11.13
C TYR A 831 11.65 10.31 12.32
N LYS A 832 11.01 10.47 13.49
CA LYS A 832 11.66 10.74 14.78
C LYS A 832 12.84 9.77 14.97
N SER A 833 12.53 8.48 14.82
CA SER A 833 13.45 7.36 14.97
C SER A 833 14.62 7.35 13.97
N ARG A 834 14.48 8.02 12.82
CA ARG A 834 15.58 8.27 11.86
C ARG A 834 16.42 9.49 12.28
N SER A 835 15.75 10.57 12.69
CA SER A 835 16.38 11.85 13.07
C SER A 835 17.24 11.69 14.34
N GLU A 836 16.69 11.09 15.40
CA GLU A 836 17.39 10.94 16.68
C GLU A 836 18.62 10.01 16.58
N GLN A 837 18.61 9.00 15.70
CA GLN A 837 19.80 8.18 15.46
C GLN A 837 20.90 8.90 14.67
N LEU A 838 20.56 9.80 13.75
CA LEU A 838 21.54 10.65 13.07
C LEU A 838 22.25 11.59 14.05
N THR A 839 21.55 12.07 15.07
CA THR A 839 22.13 12.91 16.14
C THR A 839 22.89 12.14 17.22
N ASP A 840 22.44 10.93 17.60
CA ASP A 840 22.86 10.29 18.87
C ASP A 840 23.57 8.92 18.69
N ARG A 841 23.50 8.29 17.51
CA ARG A 841 23.94 6.88 17.32
C ARG A 841 24.70 6.54 16.05
N SER A 842 25.25 7.51 15.32
CA SER A 842 26.30 7.22 14.34
C SER A 842 27.51 6.58 15.04
N GLU A 843 27.85 5.33 14.71
CA GLU A 843 29.09 4.68 15.18
C GLU A 843 30.33 5.33 14.54
N ILE A 844 30.68 6.51 15.06
CA ILE A 844 31.88 7.26 14.72
C ILE A 844 33.08 6.52 15.33
N SER A 845 33.44 5.44 14.65
CA SER A 845 34.57 4.55 14.89
C SER A 845 35.88 5.25 14.46
N LEU A 846 36.12 6.38 15.12
CA LEU A 846 37.28 7.26 15.04
C LEU A 846 37.93 7.34 16.42
N LEU A 847 39.24 7.61 16.47
CA LEU A 847 39.87 7.95 17.74
C LEU A 847 39.39 9.34 18.21
N PRO A 848 39.30 9.62 19.52
CA PRO A 848 38.91 10.95 20.02
C PRO A 848 39.77 12.09 19.42
N SER A 849 41.04 11.83 19.16
CA SER A 849 41.97 12.75 18.47
C SER A 849 41.61 13.03 17.00
N ASP A 850 41.00 12.08 16.30
CA ASP A 850 40.48 12.28 14.94
C ASP A 850 39.16 13.06 14.96
N ILE A 851 38.29 12.78 15.94
CA ILE A 851 37.03 13.51 16.14
C ILE A 851 37.31 14.99 16.41
N ASP A 852 38.25 15.33 17.30
CA ASP A 852 38.62 16.72 17.58
C ASP A 852 39.30 17.41 16.39
N ARG A 853 40.05 16.68 15.56
CA ARG A 853 40.59 17.21 14.29
C ARG A 853 39.47 17.54 13.32
N TYR A 854 38.48 16.66 13.16
CA TYR A 854 37.38 16.88 12.22
C TYR A 854 36.37 17.92 12.73
N LYS A 855 36.10 18.02 14.04
CA LYS A 855 35.36 19.16 14.62
C LYS A 855 36.03 20.50 14.32
N LYS A 856 37.36 20.59 14.45
CA LYS A 856 38.12 21.80 14.08
C LYS A 856 38.04 22.13 12.59
N ARG A 857 37.95 21.13 11.69
CA ARG A 857 37.67 21.35 10.26
C ARG A 857 36.26 21.87 10.02
N PHE A 858 35.27 21.27 10.67
CA PHE A 858 33.88 21.67 10.55
C PHE A 858 33.68 23.15 10.91
N HIS A 859 34.21 23.59 12.06
CA HIS A 859 34.15 24.99 12.49
C HIS A 859 35.05 25.97 11.69
N LYS A 860 35.90 25.50 10.76
CA LYS A 860 36.54 26.38 9.75
C LYS A 860 35.60 26.75 8.60
N PHE A 861 34.53 25.97 8.39
CA PHE A 861 33.48 26.22 7.40
C PHE A 861 32.24 26.83 8.05
N ASP A 862 31.79 26.29 9.18
CA ASP A 862 30.79 26.92 10.05
C ASP A 862 31.41 28.05 10.89
N ALA A 863 31.85 29.11 10.22
CA ALA A 863 32.44 30.29 10.84
C ALA A 863 31.45 31.09 11.70
N ASP A 864 30.14 30.92 11.45
CA ASP A 864 29.05 31.60 12.16
C ASP A 864 28.55 30.79 13.39
N GLN A 865 29.11 29.60 13.65
CA GLN A 865 28.75 28.67 14.75
C GLN A 865 27.29 28.22 14.77
N LYS A 866 26.71 27.95 13.59
CA LYS A 866 25.32 27.52 13.38
C LYS A 866 25.10 26.03 13.68
N GLY A 867 26.15 25.21 13.66
CA GLY A 867 26.09 23.75 13.83
C GLY A 867 25.93 22.96 12.53
N PHE A 868 25.77 23.64 11.40
CA PHE A 868 25.58 23.09 10.05
C PHE A 868 26.34 23.93 9.01
N ILE A 869 26.75 23.31 7.91
CA ILE A 869 27.44 23.96 6.79
C ILE A 869 26.48 24.07 5.60
N THR A 870 26.29 25.29 5.08
CA THR A 870 25.47 25.54 3.88
C THR A 870 26.31 25.73 2.61
N ILE A 871 25.64 25.74 1.44
CA ILE A 871 26.21 26.12 0.13
C ILE A 871 26.97 27.45 0.23
N VAL A 872 26.35 28.46 0.85
CA VAL A 872 26.91 29.81 1.02
C VAL A 872 28.17 29.79 1.88
N ASP A 873 28.26 28.89 2.87
CA ASP A 873 29.44 28.79 3.74
C ASP A 873 30.62 28.12 3.03
N VAL A 874 30.37 27.07 2.25
CA VAL A 874 31.43 26.45 1.42
C VAL A 874 31.90 27.44 0.35
N GLN A 875 30.98 28.17 -0.31
CA GLN A 875 31.35 29.22 -1.26
C GLN A 875 32.20 30.32 -0.62
N ARG A 876 31.80 30.83 0.57
CA ARG A 876 32.54 31.85 1.33
C ARG A 876 33.98 31.42 1.62
N VAL A 877 34.19 30.15 1.99
CA VAL A 877 35.53 29.59 2.22
C VAL A 877 36.31 29.41 0.90
N LEU A 878 35.68 28.91 -0.16
CA LEU A 878 36.30 28.76 -1.48
C LEU A 878 36.80 30.09 -2.06
N GLU A 879 35.99 31.15 -1.96
CA GLU A 879 36.37 32.50 -2.35
C GLU A 879 37.57 33.02 -1.54
N SER A 880 37.61 32.75 -0.23
CA SER A 880 38.73 33.17 0.65
C SER A 880 40.08 32.53 0.28
N ILE A 881 40.07 31.35 -0.36
CA ILE A 881 41.24 30.65 -0.90
C ILE A 881 41.41 30.85 -2.41
N ASN A 882 40.65 31.77 -3.02
CA ASN A 882 40.71 32.14 -4.43
C ASN A 882 40.39 30.97 -5.41
N VAL A 883 39.48 30.08 -5.00
CA VAL A 883 38.94 29.00 -5.85
C VAL A 883 37.53 29.38 -6.28
N GLN A 884 37.29 29.39 -7.59
CA GLN A 884 35.97 29.66 -8.20
C GLN A 884 35.35 28.34 -8.66
N MET A 885 34.08 28.11 -8.31
CA MET A 885 33.28 26.95 -8.70
C MET A 885 31.85 27.43 -9.00
N ASP A 886 31.13 26.72 -9.88
CA ASP A 886 29.74 27.04 -10.17
C ASP A 886 28.78 26.47 -9.12
N GLU A 887 27.63 27.13 -8.97
CA GLU A 887 26.64 26.84 -7.94
C GLU A 887 26.01 25.44 -8.10
N ASN A 888 25.87 24.93 -9.33
CA ASN A 888 25.32 23.59 -9.59
C ASN A 888 26.31 22.49 -9.14
N THR A 889 27.59 22.62 -9.51
CA THR A 889 28.64 21.72 -9.03
C THR A 889 28.75 21.76 -7.51
N LEU A 890 28.58 22.93 -6.88
CA LEU A 890 28.58 23.03 -5.42
C LEU A 890 27.34 22.35 -4.79
N HIS A 891 26.19 22.44 -5.44
CA HIS A 891 24.98 21.69 -5.09
C HIS A 891 25.19 20.17 -5.19
N GLU A 892 25.79 19.66 -6.27
CA GLU A 892 26.14 18.23 -6.40
C GLU A 892 27.05 17.78 -5.24
N ILE A 893 28.07 18.58 -4.92
CA ILE A 893 29.11 18.25 -3.93
C ILE A 893 28.57 18.21 -2.50
N LEU A 894 27.55 19.01 -2.18
CA LEU A 894 26.87 18.95 -0.88
C LEU A 894 25.83 17.81 -0.84
N ASN A 895 25.12 17.56 -1.94
CA ASN A 895 24.23 16.40 -2.06
C ASN A 895 24.96 15.03 -2.06
N GLU A 896 26.28 15.00 -2.27
CA GLU A 896 27.13 13.80 -2.02
C GLU A 896 27.28 13.46 -0.53
N VAL A 897 26.96 14.39 0.39
CA VAL A 897 27.35 14.35 1.81
C VAL A 897 26.20 14.60 2.77
N ASP A 898 25.23 15.44 2.39
CA ASP A 898 23.95 15.58 3.07
C ASP A 898 23.15 14.27 2.93
N LEU A 899 23.15 13.46 3.99
CA LEU A 899 22.53 12.13 4.02
C LEU A 899 21.04 12.21 4.33
N ASN A 900 20.60 13.34 4.88
CA ASN A 900 19.21 13.59 5.24
C ASN A 900 18.46 14.40 4.16
N LYS A 901 19.15 15.10 3.26
CA LYS A 901 18.66 15.98 2.18
C LYS A 901 17.94 17.25 2.65
N ASN A 902 18.41 17.90 3.72
CA ASN A 902 17.87 19.20 4.16
C ASN A 902 18.54 20.43 3.49
N GLY A 903 19.53 20.21 2.62
CA GLY A 903 20.30 21.27 1.95
C GLY A 903 21.49 21.80 2.77
N GLN A 904 21.85 21.11 3.84
CA GLN A 904 22.86 21.50 4.82
C GLN A 904 23.65 20.24 5.22
N VAL A 905 24.91 20.39 5.63
CA VAL A 905 25.72 19.29 6.15
C VAL A 905 25.91 19.48 7.66
N GLU A 906 25.32 18.60 8.45
CA GLU A 906 25.46 18.61 9.91
C GLU A 906 26.81 18.03 10.37
N LEU A 907 27.24 18.39 11.58
CA LEU A 907 28.50 17.91 12.16
C LEU A 907 28.60 16.37 12.18
N ASN A 908 27.49 15.67 12.43
CA ASN A 908 27.49 14.21 12.48
C ASN A 908 27.58 13.56 11.09
N GLU A 909 26.99 14.17 10.06
CA GLU A 909 27.12 13.70 8.67
C GLU A 909 28.55 13.93 8.16
N PHE A 910 29.13 15.08 8.49
CA PHE A 910 30.53 15.36 8.22
C PHE A 910 31.47 14.36 8.92
N LEU A 911 31.23 14.03 10.19
CA LEU A 911 32.00 13.01 10.91
C LEU A 911 31.81 11.60 10.32
N GLN A 912 30.62 11.27 9.81
CA GLN A 912 30.36 10.02 9.09
C GLN A 912 31.13 9.95 7.76
N LEU A 913 31.13 11.02 6.95
CA LEU A 913 31.93 11.11 5.73
C LEU A 913 33.41 10.88 6.02
N MET A 914 33.96 11.61 7.01
CA MET A 914 35.37 11.50 7.37
C MET A 914 35.73 10.10 7.92
N SER A 915 34.81 9.43 8.62
CA SER A 915 34.93 8.02 9.03
C SER A 915 34.95 7.05 7.85
N ALA A 916 34.07 7.24 6.86
CA ALA A 916 34.02 6.41 5.65
C ALA A 916 35.30 6.53 4.81
N ILE A 917 35.87 7.74 4.72
CA ILE A 917 37.14 8.00 4.04
C ILE A 917 38.33 7.39 4.80
N GLN A 918 38.39 7.56 6.13
CA GLN A 918 39.45 6.99 6.95
C GLN A 918 39.44 5.45 6.95
N LYS A 919 38.28 4.82 6.74
CA LYS A 919 38.12 3.37 6.53
C LYS A 919 38.37 2.92 5.08
N GLY A 920 38.74 3.81 4.17
CA GLY A 920 38.97 3.51 2.75
C GLY A 920 37.72 3.10 1.97
N ARG A 921 36.52 3.22 2.56
CA ARG A 921 35.23 2.89 1.90
C ARG A 921 34.86 3.92 0.83
N VAL A 922 35.34 5.16 0.98
CA VAL A 922 35.17 6.25 0.03
C VAL A 922 36.54 6.80 -0.34
N SER A 923 36.93 6.64 -1.60
CA SER A 923 38.08 7.33 -2.19
C SER A 923 37.56 8.27 -3.28
N GLY A 924 37.88 9.57 -3.17
CA GLY A 924 37.48 10.56 -4.17
C GLY A 924 36.26 11.44 -3.86
N SER A 925 35.70 11.44 -2.64
CA SER A 925 34.64 12.41 -2.26
C SER A 925 35.09 13.85 -2.54
N ARG A 926 34.28 14.57 -3.33
CA ARG A 926 34.64 15.90 -3.81
C ARG A 926 34.74 16.88 -2.65
N LEU A 927 33.77 16.89 -1.73
CA LEU A 927 33.74 17.78 -0.57
C LEU A 927 34.96 17.56 0.34
N ALA A 928 35.36 16.31 0.59
CA ALA A 928 36.48 16.03 1.49
C ALA A 928 37.84 16.40 0.89
N ILE A 929 38.03 16.26 -0.43
CA ILE A 929 39.21 16.77 -1.14
C ILE A 929 39.25 18.30 -1.06
N LEU A 930 38.11 18.94 -1.30
CA LEU A 930 37.92 20.39 -1.29
C LEU A 930 38.22 20.97 0.11
N MET A 931 37.64 20.40 1.17
CA MET A 931 37.88 20.81 2.56
C MET A 931 39.32 20.57 3.02
N LYS A 932 39.97 19.47 2.59
CA LYS A 932 41.40 19.25 2.86
C LYS A 932 42.26 20.31 2.15
N THR A 933 41.95 20.62 0.90
CA THR A 933 42.68 21.64 0.11
C THR A 933 42.48 23.04 0.69
N ALA A 934 41.30 23.35 1.23
CA ALA A 934 41.06 24.58 1.96
C ALA A 934 41.87 24.65 3.26
N GLU A 935 41.85 23.58 4.08
CA GLU A 935 42.63 23.51 5.32
C GLU A 935 44.12 23.74 5.09
N GLU A 936 44.72 23.04 4.12
CA GLU A 936 46.16 23.14 3.80
C GLU A 936 46.58 24.54 3.30
N ASN A 937 45.64 25.36 2.80
CA ASN A 937 45.90 26.74 2.40
C ASN A 937 45.57 27.77 3.50
N LEU A 938 44.57 27.49 4.36
CA LEU A 938 44.24 28.31 5.52
C LEU A 938 45.35 28.24 6.58
N ASP A 939 45.86 27.05 6.90
CA ASP A 939 46.93 26.87 7.90
C ASP A 939 48.30 27.38 7.43
N ARG A 940 48.44 27.72 6.14
CA ARG A 940 49.62 28.44 5.60
C ARG A 940 49.56 29.95 5.81
N ARG A 941 48.43 30.52 6.23
CA ARG A 941 48.24 31.96 6.50
C ARG A 941 48.37 32.31 8.00
N VAL A 942 49.31 31.68 8.71
CA VAL A 942 49.76 32.20 10.02
C VAL A 942 50.58 33.48 9.76
N PRO A 943 50.27 34.62 10.41
CA PRO A 943 51.04 35.85 10.23
C PRO A 943 52.47 35.68 10.78
N ILE A 944 53.47 36.04 9.98
CA ILE A 944 54.84 36.23 10.49
C ILE A 944 54.83 37.46 11.40
N PRO A 945 55.28 37.39 12.66
CA PRO A 945 55.37 38.56 13.53
C PRO A 945 56.35 39.59 12.96
N VAL A 946 55.89 40.82 12.75
CA VAL A 946 56.75 41.93 12.34
C VAL A 946 57.29 42.62 13.58
N ASP A 947 58.27 41.98 14.23
CA ASP A 947 58.90 42.55 15.43
C ASP A 947 59.69 43.82 15.09
N ARG A 948 59.32 44.93 15.73
CA ARG A 948 60.06 46.19 15.65
C ARG A 948 61.15 46.20 16.72
N SER A 949 62.41 46.16 16.29
CA SER A 949 63.53 46.68 17.07
C SER A 949 64.22 47.80 16.31
N CYS A 950 64.67 48.83 17.02
CA CYS A 950 65.38 49.99 16.48
C CYS A 950 66.62 50.24 17.31
N GLY A 951 67.74 50.61 16.68
CA GLY A 951 68.87 51.28 17.36
C GLY A 951 70.27 50.77 17.01
N GLY A 952 71.12 51.66 16.50
CA GLY A 952 72.56 51.47 16.33
C GLY A 952 72.96 50.76 15.03
N PHE A 953 73.85 51.29 14.18
CA PHE A 953 74.59 52.56 14.22
C PHE A 953 74.55 53.21 12.83
#